data_AF-A0A5S3XSZ9-F1
#
_entry.id   AF-A0A5S3XSZ9-F1
#
_cell.length_a   1.000
_cell.length_b   1.000
_cell.length_c   1.000
_cell.angle_alpha   90.00
_cell.angle_beta   90.00
_cell.angle_gamma   90.00
#
_symmetry.space_group_name_H-M   'P 1'
#
loop_
_entity.id
_entity.type
_entity.pdbx_description
1 polymer ?
#
loop_
_entity_poly.entity_id
_entity_poly.type
_entity_poly.pdbx_seq_one_letter_code
_entity_poly.pdbx_strand_id
1 'polypeptide(L)'
;MDTYIAGETSYLIATTEQGKEYRLNTCSVADKLCEGVSITMQLITDGDDISSTLGETLSLSWYQDVAGRPNKLLDYNAYVVEVAEQEANADSIRAFNIRLESWLWLLRFSRTYRIYQAQTVKDILSDIFDNAGFKGMYKFGSMPSTKKEYCTQYDETDLEFVTRIIAEAGVVFFFSQSDGKHTLELQLASAPFDDNKSAKFDHSLVKSAKNLLIQSWQPEQRLAKKSLSLSGYNYAKAKSEIGSAQQSSSNVTTVANSSFEHFALNSDAGDFTDVSTLATQLNNAQEAQASNIRMTTDANVVLVGNMLSVESHVNTQQQGQYNTLAVEHQIDVTQANVGTSYVCHVTCRDSALALTPMSVEKPAVRGITSALVVTDTGSFDSKGEINQDKDGRIKVHFMWDVSDAKSTSCYLRVMQQTAGSNAGMQFIPRIGDEVLVDFINGDIDQPIVIGSVYNSGVQPPYAQKDATQSSIKTGLAEDTGHEICFDDKKGEEKLSISSGKDLDITVTNNATTLVNAEDVLTIKKSQKTTIEESQTVAVTKNYSLKADKIAIEGESEIELKVGSNKITISSSGIKIEASNIELKSSQDTKISALNLTTSSSASTKISATANVDIKATAQANLEGTAGANVKSTAIAKLEGTAGAQVTSTAMAKLSGAAMAEITGALVKIN
;
A
#
# COMPACT_ATOMS: atom_id res chain seq x y z
N MET A 1 -21.26 21.20 63.41
CA MET A 1 -19.94 21.13 62.75
C MET A 1 -18.96 21.68 63.74
N ASP A 2 -18.43 20.83 64.60
CA ASP A 2 -17.31 21.21 65.45
C ASP A 2 -16.05 21.00 64.61
N THR A 3 -15.46 22.09 64.16
CA THR A 3 -14.17 22.11 63.47
C THR A 3 -13.15 21.43 64.40
N TYR A 4 -12.54 20.35 63.95
CA TYR A 4 -11.45 19.71 64.69
C TYR A 4 -10.29 20.71 64.75
N ILE A 5 -10.09 21.33 65.92
CA ILE A 5 -8.90 22.12 66.22
C ILE A 5 -7.86 21.12 66.73
N ALA A 6 -6.99 20.63 65.85
CA ALA A 6 -5.82 19.88 66.27
C ALA A 6 -4.98 20.78 67.18
N GLY A 7 -4.73 20.34 68.41
CA GLY A 7 -4.07 21.12 69.47
C GLY A 7 -2.55 21.25 69.35
N GLU A 8 -2.00 21.30 68.14
CA GLU A 8 -0.55 21.38 67.91
C GLU A 8 -0.27 22.34 66.76
N THR A 9 0.75 23.21 66.89
CA THR A 9 1.11 24.18 65.85
C THR A 9 1.53 23.45 64.58
N SER A 10 0.72 23.56 63.52
CA SER A 10 1.02 23.07 62.18
C SER A 10 1.42 24.21 61.26
N TYR A 11 2.31 23.94 60.31
CA TYR A 11 2.78 24.94 59.36
C TYR A 11 3.06 24.32 57.98
N LEU A 12 2.90 25.15 56.95
CA LEU A 12 3.13 24.78 55.55
C LEU A 12 4.34 25.53 55.00
N ILE A 13 5.21 24.81 54.31
CA ILE A 13 6.41 25.37 53.68
C ILE A 13 6.45 24.96 52.21
N ALA A 14 6.84 25.92 51.38
CA ALA A 14 7.31 25.71 50.02
C ALA A 14 8.83 25.88 49.99
N THR A 15 9.55 24.86 49.54
CA THR A 15 11.02 24.87 49.44
C THR A 15 11.45 24.83 47.98
N THR A 16 12.26 25.80 47.58
CA THR A 16 12.90 25.85 46.25
C THR A 16 14.05 24.84 46.13
N GLU A 17 14.50 24.55 44.91
CA GLU A 17 15.70 23.71 44.68
C GLU A 17 16.95 24.24 45.39
N GLN A 18 17.05 25.56 45.57
CA GLN A 18 18.15 26.23 46.25
C GLN A 18 18.04 26.16 47.79
N GLY A 19 17.00 25.50 48.32
CA GLY A 19 16.77 25.34 49.75
C GLY A 19 16.13 26.55 50.44
N LYS A 20 15.69 27.56 49.68
CA LYS A 20 14.95 28.69 50.24
C LYS A 20 13.50 28.31 50.53
N GLU A 21 13.05 28.63 51.73
CA GLU A 21 11.74 28.28 52.27
C GLU A 21 10.78 29.49 52.30
N TYR A 22 9.53 29.26 51.92
CA TYR A 22 8.45 30.24 51.95
C TYR A 22 7.27 29.69 52.73
N ARG A 23 6.57 30.55 53.47
CA ARG A 23 5.38 30.18 54.23
C ARG A 23 4.14 30.23 53.36
N LEU A 24 3.27 29.24 53.54
CA LEU A 24 2.00 29.14 52.81
C LEU A 24 0.83 29.38 53.76
N ASN A 25 -0.20 30.06 53.26
CA ASN A 25 -1.49 30.22 53.96
C ASN A 25 -2.41 29.05 53.67
N THR A 26 -2.54 28.72 52.38
CA THR A 26 -3.47 27.71 51.89
C THR A 26 -2.81 26.90 50.79
N CYS A 27 -3.20 25.63 50.68
CA CYS A 27 -2.77 24.75 49.61
C CYS A 27 -3.88 23.75 49.27
N SER A 28 -4.08 23.52 47.97
CA SER A 28 -4.83 22.39 47.44
C SER A 28 -3.91 21.53 46.56
N VAL A 29 -3.79 20.25 46.91
CA VAL A 29 -3.06 19.25 46.13
C VAL A 29 -4.07 18.30 45.52
N ALA A 30 -4.18 18.27 44.19
CA ALA A 30 -4.97 17.32 43.45
C ALA A 30 -4.05 16.30 42.77
N ASP A 31 -4.15 15.04 43.15
CA ASP A 31 -3.43 13.93 42.53
C ASP A 31 -4.45 12.91 42.00
N LYS A 32 -4.32 12.56 40.73
CA LYS A 32 -5.31 11.77 40.00
C LYS A 32 -4.64 10.75 39.09
N LEU A 33 -5.15 9.53 39.15
CA LEU A 33 -4.76 8.44 38.28
C LEU A 33 -4.97 8.84 36.82
N CYS A 34 -3.92 8.68 36.01
CA CYS A 34 -3.89 9.03 34.59
C CYS A 34 -4.10 10.52 34.23
N GLU A 35 -4.06 11.44 35.19
CA GLU A 35 -4.04 12.90 34.94
C GLU A 35 -2.78 13.56 35.54
N GLY A 36 -2.24 13.01 36.62
CA GLY A 36 -1.05 13.51 37.30
C GLY A 36 -1.35 14.38 38.52
N VAL A 37 -0.33 15.08 39.00
CA VAL A 37 -0.37 15.95 40.18
C VAL A 37 -0.47 17.41 39.75
N SER A 38 -1.45 18.13 40.29
CA SER A 38 -1.62 19.58 40.18
C SER A 38 -1.74 20.19 41.57
N ILE A 39 -0.95 21.21 41.87
CA ILE A 39 -0.89 21.85 43.19
C ILE A 39 -1.17 23.32 43.02
N THR A 40 -2.09 23.86 43.81
CA THR A 40 -2.31 25.30 43.92
C THR A 40 -2.03 25.74 45.34
N MET A 41 -1.31 26.84 45.51
CA MET A 41 -0.96 27.34 46.85
C MET A 41 -0.88 28.85 46.86
N GLN A 42 -1.20 29.41 48.02
CA GLN A 42 -1.00 30.82 48.32
C GLN A 42 0.21 30.97 49.23
N LEU A 43 1.25 31.65 48.75
CA LEU A 43 2.44 31.96 49.53
C LEU A 43 2.54 33.44 49.87
N ILE A 44 3.26 33.71 50.95
CA ILE A 44 3.63 35.06 51.37
C ILE A 44 5.16 35.14 51.46
N THR A 45 5.73 36.23 50.96
CA THR A 45 7.16 36.52 51.06
C THR A 45 7.42 37.82 51.82
N ASP A 46 8.59 37.91 52.45
CA ASP A 46 9.10 39.14 53.09
C ASP A 46 9.76 40.07 52.04
N GLY A 47 9.02 40.36 50.97
CA GLY A 47 9.43 41.25 49.86
C GLY A 47 10.13 40.54 48.69
N ASP A 48 10.45 39.26 48.81
CA ASP A 48 11.06 38.47 47.75
C ASP A 48 10.16 38.32 46.53
N ASP A 49 10.75 38.37 45.34
CA ASP A 49 10.10 37.97 44.10
C ASP A 49 10.31 36.48 43.85
N ILE A 50 9.21 35.72 43.75
CA ILE A 50 9.26 34.29 43.46
C ILE A 50 9.03 33.99 41.97
N SER A 51 8.82 35.01 41.13
CA SER A 51 8.59 34.81 39.69
C SER A 51 9.78 34.14 38.99
N SER A 52 10.98 34.23 39.55
CA SER A 52 12.18 33.56 39.02
C SER A 52 12.14 32.04 39.17
N THR A 53 11.25 31.47 39.98
CA THR A 53 11.13 30.01 40.15
C THR A 53 10.29 29.37 39.04
N LEU A 54 9.74 30.14 38.10
CA LEU A 54 8.97 29.60 36.99
C LEU A 54 9.82 28.61 36.17
N GLY A 55 9.34 27.38 36.02
CA GLY A 55 10.06 26.28 35.36
C GLY A 55 11.03 25.50 36.27
N GLU A 56 11.28 25.94 37.49
CA GLU A 56 12.02 25.17 38.51
C GLU A 56 11.07 24.25 39.29
N THR A 57 11.61 23.29 40.04
CA THR A 57 10.80 22.51 40.98
C THR A 57 10.63 23.22 42.32
N LEU A 58 9.50 22.94 42.96
CA LEU A 58 9.18 23.40 44.30
C LEU A 58 8.60 22.24 45.10
N SER A 59 9.03 22.11 46.36
CA SER A 59 8.55 21.08 47.27
C SER A 59 7.62 21.69 48.31
N LEU A 60 6.38 21.24 48.31
CA LEU A 60 5.38 21.50 49.33
C LEU A 60 5.56 20.50 50.47
N SER A 61 5.79 20.99 51.69
CA SER A 61 5.83 20.15 52.88
C SER A 61 4.90 20.69 53.97
N TRP A 62 4.03 19.82 54.49
CA TRP A 62 3.15 20.11 55.62
C TRP A 62 3.69 19.44 56.88
N TYR A 63 3.83 20.20 57.96
CA TYR A 63 4.32 19.73 59.24
C TYR A 63 3.32 19.92 60.36
N GLN A 64 3.38 19.02 61.33
CA GLN A 64 2.78 19.16 62.65
C GLN A 64 3.88 19.13 63.71
N ASP A 65 3.89 20.10 64.61
CA ASP A 65 4.82 20.11 65.73
C ASP A 65 4.32 19.17 66.83
N VAL A 66 5.01 18.05 67.02
CA VAL A 66 4.73 17.08 68.08
C VAL A 66 5.83 17.19 69.13
N ALA A 67 5.52 17.83 70.27
CA ALA A 67 6.43 18.01 71.40
C ALA A 67 7.77 18.68 71.06
N GLY A 68 7.75 19.71 70.20
CA GLY A 68 8.92 20.48 69.77
C GLY A 68 9.72 19.81 68.65
N ARG A 69 9.13 18.85 67.94
CA ARG A 69 9.76 18.14 66.81
C ARG A 69 8.84 18.21 65.59
N PRO A 70 9.35 18.64 64.43
CA PRO A 70 8.55 18.69 63.21
C PRO A 70 8.28 17.27 62.71
N ASN A 71 7.01 16.88 62.70
CA ASN A 71 6.52 15.66 62.07
C ASN A 71 5.99 16.00 60.68
N LYS A 72 6.61 15.48 59.62
CA LYS A 72 6.18 15.74 58.24
C LYS A 72 4.94 14.90 57.93
N LEU A 73 3.84 15.58 57.62
CA LEU A 73 2.54 15.00 57.32
C LEU A 73 2.33 14.78 55.82
N LEU A 74 2.79 15.70 54.98
CA LEU A 74 2.61 15.63 53.54
C LEU A 74 3.86 16.18 52.85
N ASP A 75 4.23 15.61 51.72
CA ASP A 75 5.36 16.04 50.91
C ASP A 75 5.07 15.84 49.43
N TYR A 76 5.10 16.91 48.65
CA TYR A 76 4.88 16.89 47.21
C TYR A 76 5.90 17.77 46.50
N ASN A 77 6.52 17.23 45.47
CA ASN A 77 7.39 17.96 44.57
C ASN A 77 6.75 18.02 43.18
N ALA A 78 6.83 19.20 42.53
CA ALA A 78 6.32 19.44 41.19
C ALA A 78 6.99 20.68 40.58
N TYR A 79 6.79 20.91 39.28
CA TYR A 79 7.33 22.06 38.55
C TYR A 79 6.43 23.27 38.67
N VAL A 80 7.00 24.46 38.90
CA VAL A 80 6.28 25.72 38.90
C VAL A 80 5.89 26.08 37.47
N VAL A 81 4.59 26.09 37.17
CA VAL A 81 4.08 26.39 35.82
C VAL A 81 3.35 27.73 35.73
N GLU A 82 3.01 28.32 36.87
CA GLU A 82 2.32 29.60 36.95
C GLU A 82 2.65 30.29 38.27
N VAL A 83 2.99 31.59 38.18
CA VAL A 83 3.17 32.47 39.33
C VAL A 83 2.32 33.72 39.09
N ALA A 84 1.37 33.97 39.97
CA ALA A 84 0.48 35.12 39.89
C ALA A 84 0.58 35.95 41.18
N GLU A 85 1.18 37.14 41.09
CA GLU A 85 1.24 38.08 42.20
C GLU A 85 -0.15 38.60 42.57
N GLN A 86 -0.38 38.76 43.87
CA GLN A 86 -1.61 39.28 44.46
C GLN A 86 -1.30 40.53 45.28
N GLU A 87 -2.25 41.45 45.36
CA GLU A 87 -2.13 42.63 46.20
C GLU A 87 -2.10 42.23 47.69
N ALA A 88 -1.07 42.68 48.42
CA ALA A 88 -0.90 42.42 49.84
C ALA A 88 -1.22 43.68 50.66
N ASN A 89 -1.89 43.52 51.81
CA ASN A 89 -2.38 44.62 52.65
C ASN A 89 -1.32 45.18 53.65
N ALA A 90 -0.03 44.96 53.41
CA ALA A 90 1.04 45.37 54.31
C ALA A 90 2.33 45.72 53.55
N ASP A 91 3.02 46.79 53.98
CA ASP A 91 4.31 47.20 53.41
C ASP A 91 5.36 46.09 53.62
N SER A 92 6.18 45.84 52.60
CA SER A 92 7.27 44.83 52.59
C SER A 92 6.83 43.37 52.60
N ILE A 93 5.54 43.09 52.38
CA ILE A 93 5.00 41.74 52.19
C ILE A 93 4.50 41.61 50.75
N ARG A 94 4.83 40.52 50.06
CA ARG A 94 4.24 40.17 48.75
C ARG A 94 3.50 38.85 48.86
N ALA A 95 2.39 38.71 48.12
CA ALA A 95 1.59 37.50 48.11
C ALA A 95 1.51 36.94 46.69
N PHE A 96 1.54 35.62 46.54
CA PHE A 96 1.48 34.97 45.22
C PHE A 96 0.58 33.74 45.26
N ASN A 97 -0.17 33.53 44.19
CA ASN A 97 -0.78 32.25 43.87
C ASN A 97 0.15 31.51 42.92
N ILE A 98 0.56 30.30 43.29
CA ILE A 98 1.40 29.45 42.47
C ILE A 98 0.64 28.19 42.07
N ARG A 99 0.80 27.78 40.81
CA ARG A 99 0.40 26.46 40.33
C ARG A 99 1.63 25.61 40.00
N LEU A 100 1.68 24.41 40.55
CA LEU A 100 2.65 23.38 40.20
C LEU A 100 1.98 22.25 39.42
N GLU A 101 2.73 21.63 38.52
CA GLU A 101 2.31 20.45 37.77
C GLU A 101 3.45 19.42 37.70
N SER A 102 3.10 18.16 37.46
CA SER A 102 4.10 17.12 37.21
C SER A 102 4.93 17.37 35.95
N TRP A 103 6.12 16.77 35.86
CA TRP A 103 6.98 16.89 34.67
C TRP A 103 6.29 16.42 33.39
N LEU A 104 5.38 15.44 33.49
CA LEU A 104 4.62 14.93 32.36
C LEU A 104 3.80 16.05 31.70
N TRP A 105 3.25 16.98 32.49
CA TRP A 105 2.49 18.11 31.98
C TRP A 105 3.32 19.02 31.07
N LEU A 106 4.64 19.14 31.32
CA LEU A 106 5.53 19.98 30.52
C LEU A 106 5.65 19.51 29.06
N LEU A 107 5.35 18.23 28.78
CA LEU A 107 5.32 17.67 27.42
C LEU A 107 4.26 18.33 26.51
N ARG A 108 3.38 19.16 27.05
CA ARG A 108 2.44 19.96 26.26
C ARG A 108 3.12 21.06 25.43
N PHE A 109 4.36 21.44 25.78
CA PHE A 109 5.10 22.49 25.10
C PHE A 109 5.95 21.96 23.94
N SER A 110 6.02 20.65 23.74
CA SER A 110 6.60 20.03 22.56
C SER A 110 5.51 19.42 21.68
N ARG A 111 5.65 19.63 20.38
CA ARG A 111 4.79 19.07 19.34
C ARG A 111 5.67 18.63 18.19
N THR A 112 5.57 17.36 17.82
CA THR A 112 6.50 16.73 16.87
C THR A 112 5.76 15.69 16.05
N TYR A 113 6.28 15.37 14.87
CA TYR A 113 5.79 14.27 14.05
C TYR A 113 6.79 13.11 14.12
N ARG A 114 6.31 11.93 14.47
CA ARG A 114 7.16 10.74 14.65
C ARG A 114 6.44 9.49 14.14
N ILE A 115 7.22 8.57 13.61
CA ILE A 115 6.76 7.24 13.21
C ILE A 115 7.59 6.21 13.98
N TYR A 116 6.91 5.37 14.74
CA TYR A 116 7.48 4.23 15.44
C TYR A 116 7.04 2.93 14.75
N GLN A 117 8.00 2.04 14.47
CA GLN A 117 7.74 0.75 13.83
C GLN A 117 8.37 -0.38 14.64
N ALA A 118 7.63 -1.47 14.84
CA ALA A 118 8.08 -2.66 15.56
C ALA A 118 8.68 -2.38 16.96
N GLN A 119 8.11 -1.38 17.65
CA GLN A 119 8.51 -0.97 19.00
C GLN A 119 7.40 -1.26 20.02
N THR A 120 7.78 -1.54 21.26
CA THR A 120 6.81 -1.68 22.35
C THR A 120 6.40 -0.30 22.87
N VAL A 121 5.25 -0.23 23.55
CA VAL A 121 4.81 1.01 24.24
C VAL A 121 5.87 1.53 25.20
N LYS A 122 6.56 0.62 25.90
CA LYS A 122 7.68 0.98 26.78
C LYS A 122 8.81 1.68 26.03
N ASP A 123 9.19 1.17 24.86
CA ASP A 123 10.27 1.76 24.05
C ASP A 123 9.90 3.17 23.57
N ILE A 124 8.67 3.34 23.08
CA ILE A 124 8.13 4.63 22.59
C ILE A 124 8.10 5.67 23.72
N LEU A 125 7.57 5.31 24.89
CA LEU A 125 7.51 6.21 26.03
C LEU A 125 8.91 6.59 26.53
N SER A 126 9.84 5.61 26.58
CA SER A 126 11.22 5.88 27.00
C SER A 126 11.93 6.85 26.05
N ASP A 127 11.74 6.69 24.74
CA ASP A 127 12.30 7.60 23.73
C ASP A 127 11.82 9.04 23.94
N ILE A 128 10.52 9.24 24.13
CA ILE A 128 9.95 10.59 24.34
C ILE A 128 10.43 11.19 25.65
N PHE A 129 10.35 10.43 26.75
CA PHE A 129 10.72 10.94 28.07
C PHE A 129 12.21 11.25 28.19
N ASP A 130 13.07 10.41 27.63
CA ASP A 130 14.52 10.63 27.65
C ASP A 130 14.91 11.83 26.78
N ASN A 131 14.34 11.96 25.57
CA ASN A 131 14.60 13.11 24.69
C ASN A 131 14.05 14.43 25.26
N ALA A 132 12.99 14.37 26.07
CA ALA A 132 12.46 15.52 26.80
C ALA A 132 13.26 15.87 28.07
N GLY A 133 14.29 15.09 28.43
CA GLY A 133 15.17 15.37 29.57
C GLY A 133 14.75 14.73 30.89
N PHE A 134 13.74 13.85 30.90
CA PHE A 134 13.17 13.25 32.11
C PHE A 134 13.67 11.81 32.37
N LYS A 135 14.84 11.49 31.82
CA LYS A 135 15.49 10.20 32.03
C LYS A 135 15.68 9.91 33.53
N GLY A 136 15.13 8.79 33.98
CA GLY A 136 15.20 8.36 35.38
C GLY A 136 14.14 8.99 36.30
N MET A 137 13.20 9.78 35.76
CA MET A 137 12.04 10.32 36.48
C MET A 137 10.77 9.50 36.27
N TYR A 138 10.91 8.28 35.75
CA TYR A 138 9.82 7.32 35.55
C TYR A 138 10.27 5.89 35.83
N LYS A 139 9.31 5.02 36.13
CA LYS A 139 9.49 3.58 36.32
C LYS A 139 8.38 2.80 35.64
N PHE A 140 8.75 1.63 35.13
CA PHE A 140 7.83 0.69 34.52
C PHE A 140 7.67 -0.52 35.43
N GLY A 141 6.43 -0.79 35.85
CA GLY A 141 6.01 -2.06 36.40
C GLY A 141 5.74 -3.08 35.29
N SER A 142 4.62 -3.80 35.40
CA SER A 142 4.16 -4.68 34.33
C SER A 142 3.72 -3.86 33.12
N MET A 143 4.25 -4.14 31.92
CA MET A 143 3.95 -3.42 30.69
C MET A 143 3.56 -4.39 29.57
N PRO A 144 2.75 -3.97 28.58
CA PRO A 144 2.47 -4.82 27.43
C PRO A 144 3.75 -5.09 26.62
N SER A 145 3.88 -6.33 26.14
CA SER A 145 5.03 -6.78 25.36
C SER A 145 4.79 -6.78 23.84
N THR A 146 3.54 -6.58 23.42
CA THR A 146 3.18 -6.46 22.00
C THR A 146 3.92 -5.29 21.39
N LYS A 147 4.57 -5.55 20.25
CA LYS A 147 5.18 -4.50 19.45
C LYS A 147 4.12 -3.93 18.52
N LYS A 148 4.02 -2.60 18.49
CA LYS A 148 3.19 -1.90 17.51
C LYS A 148 3.82 -2.08 16.12
N GLU A 149 3.09 -2.63 15.15
CA GLU A 149 3.53 -2.74 13.75
C GLU A 149 3.88 -1.34 13.22
N TYR A 150 2.96 -0.40 13.45
CA TYR A 150 3.06 0.98 13.01
C TYR A 150 2.33 1.89 13.99
N CYS A 151 2.97 2.98 14.40
CA CYS A 151 2.42 3.94 15.36
C CYS A 151 2.92 5.35 15.05
N THR A 152 1.99 6.27 14.86
CA THR A 152 2.25 7.63 14.40
C THR A 152 1.86 8.62 15.48
N GLN A 153 2.76 9.58 15.72
CA GLN A 153 2.44 10.83 16.37
C GLN A 153 2.18 11.87 15.28
N TYR A 154 0.93 12.34 15.16
CA TYR A 154 0.54 13.27 14.11
C TYR A 154 -0.31 14.40 14.67
N ASP A 155 0.17 15.63 14.49
CA ASP A 155 -0.57 16.86 14.86
C ASP A 155 -1.03 16.88 16.33
N GLU A 156 -0.23 16.32 17.23
CA GLU A 156 -0.52 16.25 18.67
C GLU A 156 0.75 16.56 19.47
N THR A 157 0.59 17.16 20.65
CA THR A 157 1.70 17.41 21.59
C THR A 157 2.26 16.10 22.13
N ASP A 158 3.48 16.11 22.66
CA ASP A 158 4.05 14.90 23.25
C ASP A 158 3.19 14.42 24.44
N LEU A 159 2.57 15.33 25.20
CA LEU A 159 1.61 14.97 26.27
C LEU A 159 0.37 14.25 25.73
N GLU A 160 -0.26 14.77 24.67
CA GLU A 160 -1.44 14.14 24.05
C GLU A 160 -1.08 12.77 23.48
N PHE A 161 0.08 12.64 22.83
CA PHE A 161 0.56 11.38 22.30
C PHE A 161 0.79 10.33 23.39
N VAL A 162 1.56 10.67 24.45
CA VAL A 162 1.88 9.69 25.49
C VAL A 162 0.63 9.27 26.27
N THR A 163 -0.26 10.20 26.59
CA THR A 163 -1.52 9.89 27.29
C THR A 163 -2.43 9.01 26.44
N ARG A 164 -2.50 9.27 25.12
CA ARG A 164 -3.23 8.44 24.17
C ARG A 164 -2.65 7.03 24.07
N ILE A 165 -1.35 6.89 23.85
CA ILE A 165 -0.71 5.57 23.69
C ILE A 165 -0.77 4.76 24.99
N ILE A 166 -0.63 5.40 26.15
CA ILE A 166 -0.85 4.76 27.45
C ILE A 166 -2.28 4.21 27.55
N ALA A 167 -3.28 5.00 27.15
CA ALA A 167 -4.67 4.60 27.20
C ALA A 167 -4.98 3.45 26.22
N GLU A 168 -4.52 3.54 24.97
CA GLU A 168 -4.66 2.49 23.95
C GLU A 168 -4.04 1.17 24.40
N ALA A 169 -2.92 1.24 25.13
CA ALA A 169 -2.20 0.08 25.64
C ALA A 169 -2.83 -0.54 26.91
N GLY A 170 -3.86 0.11 27.49
CA GLY A 170 -4.45 -0.29 28.76
C GLY A 170 -3.48 -0.15 29.94
N VAL A 171 -2.60 0.84 29.90
CA VAL A 171 -1.64 1.20 30.95
C VAL A 171 -2.24 2.32 31.79
N VAL A 172 -1.99 2.30 33.09
CA VAL A 172 -2.29 3.41 34.01
C VAL A 172 -1.00 4.03 34.50
N PHE A 173 -1.06 5.29 34.91
CA PHE A 173 0.06 5.97 35.56
C PHE A 173 -0.38 6.80 36.75
N PHE A 174 0.55 6.97 37.69
CA PHE A 174 0.43 7.83 38.87
C PHE A 174 1.82 8.33 39.28
N PHE A 175 1.90 9.22 40.26
CA PHE A 175 3.18 9.74 40.74
C PHE A 175 3.50 9.25 42.15
N SER A 176 4.75 8.83 42.36
CA SER A 176 5.30 8.59 43.69
C SER A 176 6.18 9.78 44.12
N GLN A 177 6.02 10.22 45.37
CA GLN A 177 6.77 11.33 45.97
C GLN A 177 7.87 10.77 46.88
N SER A 178 9.13 11.15 46.66
CA SER A 178 10.26 10.75 47.52
C SER A 178 11.42 11.72 47.39
N ASP A 179 12.04 12.09 48.52
CA ASP A 179 13.30 12.84 48.58
C ASP A 179 13.34 14.11 47.71
N GLY A 180 12.25 14.89 47.72
CA GLY A 180 12.13 16.11 46.92
C GLY A 180 12.03 15.87 45.41
N LYS A 181 11.58 14.69 44.99
CA LYS A 181 11.34 14.33 43.60
C LYS A 181 9.99 13.63 43.46
N HIS A 182 9.36 13.82 42.31
CA HIS A 182 8.20 13.06 41.89
C HIS A 182 8.58 12.13 40.72
N THR A 183 8.21 10.86 40.81
CA THR A 183 8.51 9.83 39.81
C THR A 183 7.21 9.32 39.20
N LEU A 184 7.13 9.27 37.87
CA LEU A 184 5.99 8.68 37.15
C LEU A 184 6.07 7.15 37.22
N GLU A 185 5.08 6.50 37.81
CA GLU A 185 4.96 5.05 37.88
C GLU A 185 3.95 4.59 36.82
N LEU A 186 4.34 3.68 35.93
CA LEU A 186 3.46 3.14 34.88
C LEU A 186 3.31 1.62 35.00
N GLN A 187 2.08 1.13 34.86
CA GLN A 187 1.81 -0.31 34.82
C GLN A 187 0.53 -0.65 34.06
N LEU A 188 0.38 -1.90 33.62
CA LEU A 188 -0.86 -2.44 33.07
C LEU A 188 -2.00 -2.25 34.08
N ALA A 189 -3.17 -1.86 33.59
CA ALA A 189 -4.37 -1.68 34.42
C ALA A 189 -4.86 -2.96 35.11
N SER A 190 -4.40 -4.14 34.66
CA SER A 190 -4.67 -5.44 35.28
C SER A 190 -3.70 -5.76 36.43
N ALA A 191 -2.61 -5.01 36.58
CA ALA A 191 -1.71 -5.14 37.72
C ALA A 191 -2.38 -4.53 38.96
N PRO A 192 -2.48 -5.28 40.07
CA PRO A 192 -3.07 -4.75 41.29
C PRO A 192 -2.22 -3.61 41.85
N PHE A 193 -2.87 -2.67 42.53
CA PHE A 193 -2.19 -1.70 43.38
C PHE A 193 -1.74 -2.34 44.68
N ASP A 194 -0.70 -1.78 45.30
CA ASP A 194 -0.22 -2.26 46.59
C ASP A 194 -1.16 -1.83 47.74
N ASP A 195 -1.27 -2.69 48.76
CA ASP A 195 -2.03 -2.38 49.98
C ASP A 195 -1.36 -1.26 50.78
N ASN A 196 -2.05 -0.13 50.96
CA ASN A 196 -1.62 0.87 51.92
C ASN A 196 -2.03 0.46 53.34
N LYS A 197 -1.09 -0.18 54.04
CA LYS A 197 -1.29 -0.70 55.40
C LYS A 197 -1.68 0.37 56.42
N SER A 198 -1.41 1.64 56.14
CA SER A 198 -1.75 2.79 56.99
C SER A 198 -3.15 3.35 56.69
N ALA A 199 -3.69 3.12 55.49
CA ALA A 199 -4.98 3.64 55.04
C ALA A 199 -6.13 2.67 55.36
N LYS A 200 -6.33 2.40 56.65
CA LYS A 200 -7.44 1.57 57.16
C LYS A 200 -8.49 2.44 57.82
N PHE A 201 -9.74 2.31 57.40
CA PHE A 201 -10.81 3.21 57.78
C PHE A 201 -12.02 2.51 58.39
N ASP A 202 -12.63 3.19 59.36
CA ASP A 202 -13.99 2.93 59.82
C ASP A 202 -14.89 4.11 59.46
N HIS A 203 -16.15 3.84 59.12
CA HIS A 203 -17.16 4.88 58.98
C HIS A 203 -17.40 5.57 60.33
N SER A 204 -17.49 6.91 60.35
CA SER A 204 -17.62 7.73 61.57
C SER A 204 -18.75 7.30 62.51
N LEU A 205 -19.84 6.74 61.97
CA LEU A 205 -20.99 6.22 62.72
C LEU A 205 -20.75 4.84 63.38
N VAL A 206 -19.74 4.08 62.94
CA VAL A 206 -19.41 2.72 63.45
C VAL A 206 -17.90 2.57 63.66
N LYS A 207 -17.34 3.52 64.41
CA LYS A 207 -15.91 3.63 64.69
C LYS A 207 -15.37 2.57 65.66
N SER A 208 -14.21 2.03 65.37
CA SER A 208 -13.33 1.39 66.33
C SER A 208 -12.29 2.41 66.84
N ALA A 209 -11.58 2.07 67.92
CA ALA A 209 -10.48 2.91 68.43
C ALA A 209 -9.16 2.75 67.64
N LYS A 210 -9.15 1.96 66.55
CA LYS A 210 -7.91 1.52 65.88
C LYS A 210 -7.68 2.11 64.50
N ASN A 211 -8.75 2.42 63.77
CA ASN A 211 -8.68 2.81 62.36
C ASN A 211 -8.96 4.30 62.18
N LEU A 212 -8.57 4.83 61.03
CA LEU A 212 -8.87 6.20 60.60
C LEU A 212 -10.36 6.36 60.33
N LEU A 213 -10.86 7.60 60.26
CA LEU A 213 -12.30 7.84 60.14
C LEU A 213 -12.70 8.36 58.76
N ILE A 214 -13.71 7.70 58.17
CA ILE A 214 -14.46 8.22 57.02
C ILE A 214 -15.55 9.14 57.56
N GLN A 215 -15.52 10.40 57.14
CA GLN A 215 -16.50 11.42 57.52
C GLN A 215 -17.74 11.37 56.62
N SER A 216 -17.55 11.16 55.31
CA SER A 216 -18.61 10.99 54.31
C SER A 216 -18.26 9.84 53.38
N TRP A 217 -19.24 9.04 53.00
CA TRP A 217 -19.12 7.93 52.04
C TRP A 217 -20.27 7.98 51.04
N GLN A 218 -19.95 8.18 49.76
CA GLN A 218 -20.91 8.45 48.70
C GLN A 218 -20.64 7.56 47.48
N PRO A 219 -21.21 6.35 47.44
CA PRO A 219 -21.19 5.51 46.24
C PRO A 219 -21.97 6.17 45.10
N GLU A 220 -21.35 6.26 43.93
CA GLU A 220 -21.94 6.73 42.69
C GLU A 220 -22.12 5.58 41.71
N GLN A 221 -23.28 5.51 41.07
CA GLN A 221 -23.55 4.58 39.97
C GLN A 221 -24.08 5.32 38.74
N ARG A 222 -23.63 4.90 37.56
CA ARG A 222 -24.04 5.45 36.26
C ARG A 222 -24.39 4.31 35.29
N LEU A 223 -25.08 4.64 34.21
CA LEU A 223 -25.32 3.69 33.13
C LEU A 223 -24.05 3.50 32.29
N ALA A 224 -23.77 2.25 31.93
CA ALA A 224 -22.71 1.88 31.00
C ALA A 224 -23.25 1.03 29.84
N LYS A 225 -22.44 0.91 28.79
CA LYS A 225 -22.74 0.03 27.64
C LYS A 225 -22.65 -1.42 28.08
N LYS A 226 -23.59 -2.28 27.66
CA LYS A 226 -23.61 -3.71 28.01
C LYS A 226 -22.48 -4.48 27.37
N SER A 227 -22.22 -4.15 26.11
CA SER A 227 -21.24 -4.84 25.30
C SER A 227 -20.67 -3.89 24.25
N LEU A 228 -19.41 -4.12 23.94
CA LEU A 228 -18.67 -3.44 22.89
C LEU A 228 -18.25 -4.48 21.85
N SER A 229 -18.53 -4.20 20.58
CA SER A 229 -17.98 -4.93 19.44
C SER A 229 -17.15 -3.99 18.59
N LEU A 230 -15.93 -4.41 18.26
CA LEU A 230 -15.03 -3.71 17.37
C LEU A 230 -14.87 -4.53 16.09
N SER A 231 -14.96 -3.89 14.93
CA SER A 231 -14.88 -4.57 13.62
C SER A 231 -14.04 -3.78 12.61
N GLY A 232 -13.37 -4.51 11.71
CA GLY A 232 -12.44 -3.95 10.72
C GLY A 232 -12.00 -5.00 9.72
N TYR A 233 -11.38 -4.56 8.62
CA TYR A 233 -11.06 -5.43 7.48
C TYR A 233 -9.58 -5.81 7.45
N ASN A 234 -9.29 -7.11 7.58
CA ASN A 234 -7.95 -7.65 7.36
C ASN A 234 -7.79 -8.02 5.89
N TYR A 235 -7.10 -7.16 5.14
CA TYR A 235 -6.86 -7.37 3.72
C TYR A 235 -5.93 -8.55 3.43
N ALA A 236 -5.01 -8.89 4.33
CA ALA A 236 -4.12 -10.04 4.16
C ALA A 236 -4.86 -11.39 4.20
N LYS A 237 -6.01 -11.43 4.89
CA LYS A 237 -6.90 -12.61 4.96
C LYS A 237 -8.20 -12.44 4.16
N ALA A 238 -8.40 -11.28 3.53
CA ALA A 238 -9.62 -10.89 2.83
C ALA A 238 -10.92 -11.10 3.63
N LYS A 239 -10.91 -10.83 4.94
CA LYS A 239 -12.06 -11.01 5.84
C LYS A 239 -12.18 -9.90 6.88
N SER A 240 -13.39 -9.74 7.40
CA SER A 240 -13.63 -8.89 8.57
C SER A 240 -13.14 -9.62 9.83
N GLU A 241 -12.37 -8.93 10.66
CA GLU A 241 -11.99 -9.36 12.00
C GLU A 241 -12.91 -8.66 13.01
N ILE A 242 -13.29 -9.37 14.06
CA ILE A 242 -14.23 -8.87 15.07
C ILE A 242 -13.72 -9.27 16.45
N GLY A 243 -13.62 -8.29 17.35
CA GLY A 243 -13.46 -8.53 18.79
C GLY A 243 -14.69 -8.03 19.52
N SER A 244 -15.11 -8.75 20.55
CA SER A 244 -16.27 -8.34 21.33
C SER A 244 -16.07 -8.67 22.79
N ALA A 245 -16.57 -7.78 23.65
CA ALA A 245 -16.59 -7.96 25.09
C ALA A 245 -17.96 -7.60 25.64
N GLN A 246 -18.32 -8.22 26.76
CA GLN A 246 -19.54 -7.95 27.50
C GLN A 246 -19.18 -7.65 28.95
N GLN A 247 -19.93 -6.75 29.57
CA GLN A 247 -19.76 -6.42 30.98
C GLN A 247 -20.06 -7.61 31.89
N SER A 248 -19.35 -7.63 33.02
CA SER A 248 -19.49 -8.68 34.02
C SER A 248 -20.65 -8.43 35.01
N SER A 249 -20.96 -7.15 35.27
CA SER A 249 -22.02 -6.71 36.18
C SER A 249 -23.33 -6.35 35.48
N SER A 250 -24.46 -6.82 36.03
CA SER A 250 -25.82 -6.46 35.57
C SER A 250 -26.35 -5.15 36.16
N ASN A 251 -25.65 -4.54 37.13
CA ASN A 251 -26.18 -3.42 37.92
C ASN A 251 -26.05 -2.05 37.23
N VAL A 252 -25.16 -1.91 36.25
CA VAL A 252 -24.92 -0.65 35.51
C VAL A 252 -25.58 -0.64 34.13
N THR A 253 -26.41 -1.65 33.84
CA THR A 253 -26.84 -1.98 32.47
C THR A 253 -28.30 -2.44 32.43
N THR A 254 -29.23 -1.52 32.68
CA THR A 254 -30.67 -1.82 32.77
C THR A 254 -31.44 -1.59 31.45
N VAL A 255 -30.78 -1.08 30.41
CA VAL A 255 -31.40 -0.77 29.11
C VAL A 255 -31.31 -1.95 28.15
N ALA A 256 -32.46 -2.34 27.57
CA ALA A 256 -32.64 -3.54 26.77
C ALA A 256 -31.83 -3.57 25.45
N ASN A 257 -31.43 -2.42 24.90
CA ASN A 257 -30.64 -2.33 23.66
C ASN A 257 -29.35 -1.54 23.90
N SER A 258 -28.32 -2.25 24.34
CA SER A 258 -27.11 -1.69 24.95
C SER A 258 -25.80 -2.21 24.33
N SER A 259 -25.90 -2.83 23.15
CA SER A 259 -24.76 -3.20 22.31
C SER A 259 -24.25 -2.00 21.54
N PHE A 260 -22.94 -1.72 21.64
CA PHE A 260 -22.27 -0.67 20.90
C PHE A 260 -21.31 -1.30 19.90
N GLU A 261 -21.50 -1.04 18.61
CA GLU A 261 -20.63 -1.51 17.54
C GLU A 261 -19.81 -0.34 17.00
N HIS A 262 -18.51 -0.56 16.84
CA HIS A 262 -17.60 0.43 16.28
C HIS A 262 -16.80 -0.17 15.11
N PHE A 263 -16.86 0.51 13.96
CA PHE A 263 -16.10 0.14 12.76
C PHE A 263 -14.84 1.01 12.67
N ALA A 264 -13.85 0.68 13.48
CA ALA A 264 -12.47 1.13 13.35
C ALA A 264 -11.65 0.23 14.29
N LEU A 265 -10.89 -0.69 13.69
CA LEU A 265 -10.01 -1.57 14.45
C LEU A 265 -8.59 -1.07 14.39
N ASN A 266 -8.09 -0.71 15.57
CA ASN A 266 -6.66 -0.57 15.81
C ASN A 266 -6.16 -1.93 16.29
N SER A 267 -5.09 -2.41 15.68
CA SER A 267 -4.34 -3.59 16.13
C SER A 267 -2.91 -3.15 16.29
N ASP A 268 -2.38 -3.28 17.50
CA ASP A 268 -0.98 -3.01 17.75
C ASP A 268 -0.15 -4.04 17.01
N ALA A 269 -0.56 -5.31 17.01
CA ALA A 269 0.14 -6.38 16.30
C ALA A 269 0.07 -6.27 14.76
N GLY A 270 -0.89 -5.51 14.21
CA GLY A 270 -1.13 -5.40 12.76
C GLY A 270 -1.87 -6.58 12.12
N ASP A 271 -1.91 -7.73 12.81
CA ASP A 271 -2.54 -8.97 12.35
C ASP A 271 -3.92 -9.27 12.98
N PHE A 272 -4.41 -8.32 13.77
CA PHE A 272 -5.69 -8.32 14.49
C PHE A 272 -5.81 -9.37 15.62
N THR A 273 -4.70 -9.96 16.08
CA THR A 273 -4.72 -10.97 17.16
C THR A 273 -5.06 -10.40 18.55
N ASP A 274 -4.87 -9.10 18.73
CA ASP A 274 -5.05 -8.35 19.98
C ASP A 274 -6.41 -7.62 20.10
N VAL A 275 -7.24 -7.68 19.06
CA VAL A 275 -8.50 -6.95 18.96
C VAL A 275 -9.50 -7.33 20.07
N SER A 276 -9.55 -8.60 20.47
CA SER A 276 -10.39 -9.05 21.59
C SER A 276 -9.92 -8.50 22.93
N THR A 277 -8.60 -8.32 23.11
CA THR A 277 -8.01 -7.71 24.29
C THR A 277 -8.40 -6.24 24.38
N LEU A 278 -8.28 -5.50 23.27
CA LEU A 278 -8.70 -4.09 23.18
C LEU A 278 -10.20 -3.93 23.47
N ALA A 279 -11.06 -4.77 22.89
CA ALA A 279 -12.49 -4.75 23.15
C ALA A 279 -12.80 -4.96 24.65
N THR A 280 -12.08 -5.88 25.30
CA THR A 280 -12.21 -6.14 26.74
C THR A 280 -11.77 -4.94 27.56
N GLN A 281 -10.63 -4.34 27.24
CA GLN A 281 -10.11 -3.14 27.93
C GLN A 281 -11.10 -1.97 27.85
N LEU A 282 -11.57 -1.62 26.65
CA LEU A 282 -12.51 -0.52 26.45
C LEU A 282 -13.86 -0.76 27.14
N ASN A 283 -14.36 -2.00 27.12
CA ASN A 283 -15.58 -2.38 27.82
C ASN A 283 -15.42 -2.26 29.34
N ASN A 284 -14.28 -2.73 29.88
CA ASN A 284 -13.97 -2.67 31.30
C ASN A 284 -13.78 -1.22 31.79
N ALA A 285 -13.18 -0.34 30.99
CA ALA A 285 -13.05 1.08 31.32
C ALA A 285 -14.43 1.74 31.52
N GLN A 286 -15.38 1.46 30.63
CA GLN A 286 -16.76 1.94 30.73
C GLN A 286 -17.48 1.38 31.97
N GLU A 287 -17.32 0.09 32.26
CA GLU A 287 -17.91 -0.56 33.45
C GLU A 287 -17.36 0.06 34.74
N ALA A 288 -16.05 0.21 34.82
CA ALA A 288 -15.38 0.68 36.01
C ALA A 288 -15.71 2.15 36.31
N GLN A 289 -15.78 3.02 35.30
CA GLN A 289 -16.17 4.41 35.50
C GLN A 289 -17.62 4.61 35.91
N ALA A 290 -18.48 3.61 35.66
CA ALA A 290 -19.86 3.65 36.07
C ALA A 290 -20.06 3.37 37.57
N SER A 291 -19.02 2.96 38.30
CA SER A 291 -19.09 2.69 39.73
C SER A 291 -17.85 3.20 40.46
N ASN A 292 -17.95 4.41 41.02
CA ASN A 292 -16.92 5.02 41.86
C ASN A 292 -17.52 5.41 43.21
N ILE A 293 -16.68 5.68 44.19
CA ILE A 293 -17.10 6.18 45.49
C ILE A 293 -16.33 7.47 45.78
N ARG A 294 -17.04 8.48 46.26
CA ARG A 294 -16.42 9.65 46.89
C ARG A 294 -16.43 9.50 48.39
N MET A 295 -15.29 9.70 49.03
CA MET A 295 -15.19 9.75 50.48
C MET A 295 -14.47 11.01 50.95
N THR A 296 -14.77 11.44 52.18
CA THR A 296 -14.02 12.50 52.85
C THR A 296 -13.44 12.01 54.16
N THR A 297 -12.22 12.43 54.47
CA THR A 297 -11.50 12.07 55.69
C THR A 297 -10.56 13.20 56.12
N ASP A 298 -10.13 13.15 57.38
CA ASP A 298 -9.05 13.98 57.94
C ASP A 298 -7.70 13.25 57.94
N ALA A 299 -7.61 12.08 57.29
CA ALA A 299 -6.38 11.33 57.15
C ALA A 299 -5.55 11.75 55.92
N ASN A 300 -4.25 11.93 56.14
CA ASN A 300 -3.24 12.36 55.15
C ASN A 300 -2.39 11.22 54.57
N VAL A 301 -2.80 9.97 54.81
CA VAL A 301 -2.03 8.78 54.41
C VAL A 301 -2.52 8.15 53.11
N VAL A 302 -3.60 8.68 52.51
CA VAL A 302 -4.19 8.13 51.29
C VAL A 302 -3.39 8.58 50.07
N LEU A 303 -3.03 7.65 49.18
CA LEU A 303 -2.15 7.89 48.04
C LEU A 303 -2.76 7.24 46.78
N VAL A 304 -2.71 7.94 45.65
CA VAL A 304 -3.04 7.36 44.34
C VAL A 304 -2.05 6.25 44.01
N GLY A 305 -2.53 5.20 43.34
CA GLY A 305 -1.70 4.02 43.01
C GLY A 305 -1.62 2.97 44.12
N ASN A 306 -2.31 3.19 45.25
CA ASN A 306 -2.43 2.24 46.35
C ASN A 306 -3.90 1.92 46.67
N MET A 307 -4.13 0.78 47.32
CA MET A 307 -5.44 0.41 47.88
C MET A 307 -5.63 0.95 49.30
N LEU A 308 -6.86 1.34 49.61
CA LEU A 308 -7.33 1.64 50.98
C LEU A 308 -8.35 0.59 51.43
N SER A 309 -8.45 0.39 52.75
CA SER A 309 -9.36 -0.61 53.34
C SER A 309 -10.47 0.05 54.14
N VAL A 310 -11.71 -0.38 53.93
CA VAL A 310 -12.85 -0.05 54.79
C VAL A 310 -13.15 -1.26 55.67
N GLU A 311 -12.75 -1.17 56.94
CA GLU A 311 -12.83 -2.25 57.91
C GLU A 311 -14.21 -2.30 58.58
N SER A 312 -14.81 -1.15 58.87
CA SER A 312 -16.13 -1.03 59.49
C SER A 312 -17.00 -0.01 58.74
N HIS A 313 -18.22 -0.42 58.36
CA HIS A 313 -19.17 0.47 57.68
C HIS A 313 -20.63 0.17 58.07
N VAL A 314 -21.48 1.20 58.09
CA VAL A 314 -22.91 1.07 58.45
C VAL A 314 -23.69 0.14 57.51
N ASN A 315 -23.28 0.13 56.24
CA ASN A 315 -23.67 -0.86 55.25
C ASN A 315 -22.48 -1.82 55.06
N THR A 316 -22.62 -3.07 55.53
CA THR A 316 -21.55 -4.08 55.49
C THR A 316 -21.12 -4.46 54.07
N GLN A 317 -21.95 -4.21 53.04
CA GLN A 317 -21.56 -4.41 51.63
C GLN A 317 -20.50 -3.42 51.15
N GLN A 318 -20.21 -2.37 51.92
CA GLN A 318 -19.17 -1.37 51.62
C GLN A 318 -17.87 -1.65 52.39
N GLN A 319 -17.77 -2.77 53.09
CA GLN A 319 -16.51 -3.22 53.71
C GLN A 319 -15.67 -3.94 52.66
N GLY A 320 -14.40 -3.59 52.52
CA GLY A 320 -13.54 -4.18 51.50
C GLY A 320 -12.32 -3.32 51.15
N GLN A 321 -11.63 -3.74 50.09
CA GLN A 321 -10.48 -3.03 49.53
C GLN A 321 -10.94 -2.15 48.35
N TYR A 322 -10.34 -0.97 48.26
CA TYR A 322 -10.68 0.01 47.24
C TYR A 322 -9.42 0.60 46.62
N ASN A 323 -9.34 0.58 45.29
CA ASN A 323 -8.32 1.29 44.52
C ASN A 323 -8.50 2.80 44.67
N THR A 324 -7.44 3.52 45.06
CA THR A 324 -7.44 4.98 45.12
C THR A 324 -7.21 5.56 43.73
N LEU A 325 -8.20 6.31 43.21
CA LEU A 325 -8.17 6.90 41.87
C LEU A 325 -7.80 8.38 41.89
N ALA A 326 -8.22 9.11 42.92
CA ALA A 326 -7.88 10.51 43.10
C ALA A 326 -7.87 10.89 44.56
N VAL A 327 -6.98 11.81 44.94
CA VAL A 327 -6.98 12.49 46.23
C VAL A 327 -6.91 14.00 46.01
N GLU A 328 -7.66 14.74 46.82
CA GLU A 328 -7.56 16.20 46.91
C GLU A 328 -7.35 16.57 48.37
N HIS A 329 -6.15 17.06 48.68
CA HIS A 329 -5.80 17.58 50.00
C HIS A 329 -6.06 19.07 50.03
N GLN A 330 -6.97 19.53 50.89
CA GLN A 330 -7.20 20.95 51.15
C GLN A 330 -6.67 21.29 52.54
N ILE A 331 -5.68 22.17 52.60
CA ILE A 331 -4.99 22.56 53.83
C ILE A 331 -5.05 24.09 53.95
N ASP A 332 -5.65 24.58 55.04
CA ASP A 332 -5.62 26.00 55.39
C ASP A 332 -4.96 26.18 56.76
N VAL A 333 -3.89 26.98 56.80
CA VAL A 333 -3.20 27.37 58.02
C VAL A 333 -3.56 28.82 58.32
N THR A 334 -4.23 29.05 59.46
CA THR A 334 -4.63 30.41 59.85
C THR A 334 -3.41 31.30 60.12
N GLN A 335 -3.46 32.58 59.73
CA GLN A 335 -2.35 33.55 59.78
C GLN A 335 -1.73 33.76 61.18
N ALA A 336 -2.33 33.23 62.25
CA ALA A 336 -1.82 33.32 63.61
C ALA A 336 -1.21 32.00 64.15
N ASN A 337 -1.07 30.95 63.33
CA ASN A 337 -0.60 29.61 63.75
C ASN A 337 -1.41 28.97 64.89
N VAL A 338 -2.67 29.39 65.09
CA VAL A 338 -3.52 28.94 66.23
C VAL A 338 -4.50 27.83 65.81
N GLY A 339 -4.62 27.53 64.52
CA GLY A 339 -5.41 26.42 64.01
C GLY A 339 -5.16 26.10 62.53
N THR A 340 -5.22 24.82 62.19
CA THR A 340 -5.12 24.28 60.83
C THR A 340 -6.40 23.52 60.52
N SER A 341 -7.01 23.78 59.36
CA SER A 341 -8.07 22.91 58.82
C SER A 341 -7.50 22.04 57.71
N TYR A 342 -7.83 20.75 57.76
CA TYR A 342 -7.44 19.77 56.78
C TYR A 342 -8.64 18.91 56.39
N VAL A 343 -8.86 18.77 55.09
CA VAL A 343 -9.82 17.83 54.52
C VAL A 343 -9.17 17.11 53.35
N CYS A 344 -9.33 15.80 53.29
CA CYS A 344 -8.95 14.96 52.18
C CYS A 344 -10.22 14.44 51.49
N HIS A 345 -10.41 14.82 50.23
CA HIS A 345 -11.41 14.21 49.36
C HIS A 345 -10.76 13.08 48.58
N VAL A 346 -11.38 11.91 48.56
CA VAL A 346 -10.85 10.75 47.86
C VAL A 346 -11.90 10.23 46.90
N THR A 347 -11.50 9.92 45.68
CA THR A 347 -12.28 9.08 44.77
C THR A 347 -11.63 7.71 44.74
N CYS A 348 -12.39 6.68 45.10
CA CYS A 348 -11.95 5.30 45.09
C CYS A 348 -12.94 4.41 44.34
N ARG A 349 -12.52 3.17 44.06
CA ARG A 349 -13.31 2.16 43.37
C ARG A 349 -13.05 0.80 43.98
N ASP A 350 -14.05 -0.06 44.01
CA ASP A 350 -13.90 -1.45 44.44
C ASP A 350 -12.67 -2.10 43.75
N SER A 351 -11.78 -2.74 44.51
CA SER A 351 -10.55 -3.31 43.98
C SER A 351 -10.78 -4.41 42.93
N ALA A 352 -11.96 -5.02 42.90
CA ALA A 352 -12.34 -6.02 41.90
C ALA A 352 -12.66 -5.43 40.52
N LEU A 353 -12.95 -4.13 40.43
CA LEU A 353 -13.20 -3.45 39.16
C LEU A 353 -11.88 -2.98 38.52
N ALA A 354 -11.83 -3.04 37.20
CA ALA A 354 -10.64 -2.67 36.44
C ALA A 354 -10.21 -1.21 36.65
N LEU A 355 -8.90 -0.96 36.56
CA LEU A 355 -8.30 0.38 36.59
C LEU A 355 -8.22 1.05 35.22
N THR A 356 -8.70 0.38 34.17
CA THR A 356 -8.43 0.74 32.78
C THR A 356 -8.79 2.20 32.48
N PRO A 357 -7.88 2.97 31.86
CA PRO A 357 -8.15 4.35 31.49
C PRO A 357 -9.23 4.42 30.39
N MET A 358 -9.84 5.60 30.26
CA MET A 358 -10.71 5.86 29.12
C MET A 358 -9.91 6.00 27.84
N SER A 359 -10.52 5.56 26.74
CA SER A 359 -9.96 5.79 25.41
C SER A 359 -9.79 7.28 25.17
N VAL A 360 -8.60 7.68 24.79
CA VAL A 360 -8.33 9.01 24.22
C VAL A 360 -8.58 8.92 22.72
N GLU A 361 -9.20 9.95 22.15
CA GLU A 361 -9.48 9.99 20.71
C GLU A 361 -8.17 10.18 19.95
N LYS A 362 -7.96 9.36 18.92
CA LYS A 362 -6.77 9.44 18.07
C LYS A 362 -6.89 10.64 17.13
N PRO A 363 -5.80 11.39 16.87
CA PRO A 363 -5.81 12.38 15.81
C PRO A 363 -6.24 11.75 14.50
N ALA A 364 -7.00 12.50 13.70
CA ALA A 364 -7.45 12.06 12.39
C ALA A 364 -6.88 13.00 11.31
N VAL A 365 -6.29 12.43 10.26
CA VAL A 365 -5.87 13.23 9.11
C VAL A 365 -7.11 13.65 8.32
N ARG A 366 -7.30 14.96 8.17
CA ARG A 366 -8.42 15.54 7.42
C ARG A 366 -8.00 15.87 5.99
N GLY A 367 -7.60 14.86 5.22
CA GLY A 367 -7.25 15.01 3.81
C GLY A 367 -6.15 14.07 3.34
N ILE A 368 -5.64 14.37 2.16
CA ILE A 368 -4.56 13.60 1.52
C ILE A 368 -3.22 14.30 1.78
N THR A 369 -2.15 13.53 1.92
CA THR A 369 -0.78 14.04 2.07
C THR A 369 0.10 13.57 0.92
N SER A 370 1.02 14.42 0.46
CA SER A 370 2.11 13.95 -0.41
C SER A 370 3.14 13.15 0.39
N ALA A 371 3.72 12.16 -0.27
CA ALA A 371 4.87 11.39 0.22
C ALA A 371 5.77 11.02 -0.98
N LEU A 372 7.03 10.71 -0.70
CA LEU A 372 7.96 10.23 -1.73
C LEU A 372 8.26 8.76 -1.51
N VAL A 373 8.29 7.97 -2.58
CA VAL A 373 8.67 6.56 -2.50
C VAL A 373 10.16 6.45 -2.17
N VAL A 374 10.52 5.56 -1.24
CA VAL A 374 11.90 5.39 -0.73
C VAL A 374 12.34 3.94 -0.75
N THR A 375 13.63 3.70 -0.60
CA THR A 375 14.19 2.37 -0.31
C THR A 375 13.73 1.86 1.07
N ASP A 376 14.00 0.58 1.36
CA ASP A 376 13.78 0.01 2.70
C ASP A 376 14.53 0.73 3.85
N THR A 377 15.55 1.51 3.50
CA THR A 377 16.38 2.30 4.42
C THR A 377 16.03 3.79 4.41
N GLY A 378 14.92 4.18 3.77
CA GLY A 378 14.47 5.57 3.69
C GLY A 378 15.31 6.45 2.75
N SER A 379 16.11 5.86 1.88
CA SER A 379 16.98 6.59 0.94
C SER A 379 16.33 6.83 -0.41
N PHE A 380 16.87 7.82 -1.13
CA PHE A 380 16.54 8.15 -2.53
C PHE A 380 17.64 7.75 -3.52
N ASP A 381 18.70 7.07 -3.06
CA ASP A 381 19.94 6.78 -3.83
C ASP A 381 19.73 5.86 -5.07
N SER A 382 18.51 5.39 -5.31
CA SER A 382 18.09 4.50 -6.39
C SER A 382 16.87 5.03 -7.14
N LYS A 383 16.81 6.35 -7.40
CA LYS A 383 15.66 6.99 -8.06
C LYS A 383 15.31 6.30 -9.38
N GLY A 384 14.04 5.95 -9.54
CA GLY A 384 13.52 5.25 -10.73
C GLY A 384 13.61 3.72 -10.67
N GLU A 385 14.22 3.14 -9.64
CA GLU A 385 14.19 1.69 -9.38
C GLU A 385 12.91 1.27 -8.63
N ILE A 386 12.58 -0.02 -8.69
CA ILE A 386 11.41 -0.61 -8.05
C ILE A 386 11.76 -0.98 -6.61
N ASN A 387 10.94 -0.55 -5.64
CA ASN A 387 10.99 -1.02 -4.27
C ASN A 387 9.58 -1.39 -3.78
N GLN A 388 9.21 -2.65 -3.98
CA GLN A 388 7.91 -3.19 -3.58
C GLN A 388 8.05 -4.56 -2.94
N ASP A 389 7.08 -4.93 -2.12
CA ASP A 389 6.97 -6.29 -1.60
C ASP A 389 6.18 -7.23 -2.52
N LYS A 390 5.94 -8.47 -2.06
CA LYS A 390 5.20 -9.49 -2.81
C LYS A 390 3.75 -9.11 -3.16
N ASP A 391 3.17 -8.14 -2.45
CA ASP A 391 1.78 -7.72 -2.61
C ASP A 391 1.69 -6.39 -3.39
N GLY A 392 2.81 -5.88 -3.92
CA GLY A 392 2.88 -4.61 -4.64
C GLY A 392 2.73 -3.38 -3.74
N ARG A 393 3.05 -3.53 -2.45
CA ARG A 393 3.09 -2.42 -1.49
C ARG A 393 4.44 -1.73 -1.53
N ILE A 394 4.47 -0.43 -1.24
CA ILE A 394 5.68 0.39 -1.26
C ILE A 394 5.92 1.06 0.09
N LYS A 395 7.16 1.49 0.33
CA LYS A 395 7.49 2.39 1.45
C LYS A 395 7.62 3.82 0.97
N VAL A 396 7.19 4.73 1.82
CA VAL A 396 7.24 6.16 1.56
C VAL A 396 7.91 6.91 2.70
N HIS A 397 8.39 8.11 2.40
CA HIS A 397 8.77 9.11 3.37
C HIS A 397 7.75 10.26 3.29
N PHE A 398 7.10 10.54 4.41
CA PHE A 398 6.09 11.60 4.50
C PHE A 398 6.75 12.97 4.59
N MET A 399 6.17 13.97 3.94
CA MET A 399 6.76 15.33 3.91
C MET A 399 6.74 16.04 5.27
N TRP A 400 5.90 15.59 6.20
CA TRP A 400 5.82 16.11 7.56
C TRP A 400 6.78 15.40 8.53
N ASP A 401 7.42 14.31 8.11
CA ASP A 401 8.43 13.64 8.91
C ASP A 401 9.79 14.34 8.72
N VAL A 402 10.02 15.33 9.57
CA VAL A 402 11.22 16.17 9.55
C VAL A 402 12.40 15.58 10.34
N SER A 403 12.35 14.30 10.70
CA SER A 403 13.44 13.69 11.44
C SER A 403 14.73 13.60 10.60
N ASP A 404 15.89 13.87 11.21
CA ASP A 404 17.20 13.82 10.54
C ASP A 404 17.62 12.39 10.16
N ALA A 405 16.95 11.38 10.73
CA ALA A 405 17.11 9.99 10.35
C ALA A 405 16.29 9.72 9.08
N LYS A 406 16.84 8.92 8.15
CA LYS A 406 16.10 8.41 6.98
C LYS A 406 14.93 7.52 7.43
N SER A 407 13.86 8.15 7.90
CA SER A 407 12.67 7.48 8.41
C SER A 407 11.89 6.90 7.24
N THR A 408 11.23 5.78 7.51
CA THR A 408 10.46 5.04 6.50
C THR A 408 9.06 4.83 7.06
N SER A 409 8.06 4.73 6.21
CA SER A 409 6.73 4.23 6.58
C SER A 409 6.72 2.70 6.77
N CYS A 410 5.57 2.15 7.14
CA CYS A 410 5.26 0.74 6.89
C CYS A 410 5.08 0.49 5.37
N TYR A 411 4.77 -0.74 4.98
CA TYR A 411 4.39 -1.05 3.61
C TYR A 411 2.95 -0.59 3.33
N LEU A 412 2.80 0.41 2.45
CA LEU A 412 1.51 0.96 2.04
C LEU A 412 0.99 0.24 0.81
N ARG A 413 -0.29 -0.14 0.82
CA ARG A 413 -1.00 -0.60 -0.38
C ARG A 413 -1.11 0.54 -1.39
N VAL A 414 -0.99 0.21 -2.67
CA VAL A 414 -1.15 1.15 -3.78
C VAL A 414 -2.47 0.90 -4.48
N MET A 415 -3.36 1.90 -4.50
CA MET A 415 -4.58 1.87 -5.28
C MET A 415 -4.24 1.64 -6.75
N GLN A 416 -4.86 0.61 -7.33
CA GLN A 416 -4.83 0.35 -8.77
C GLN A 416 -6.15 0.81 -9.39
N GLN A 417 -6.13 1.21 -10.66
CA GLN A 417 -7.32 1.63 -11.40
C GLN A 417 -8.37 0.51 -11.49
N THR A 418 -7.92 -0.74 -11.56
CA THR A 418 -8.76 -1.93 -11.44
C THR A 418 -7.94 -3.10 -10.88
N ALA A 419 -8.54 -3.89 -9.97
CA ALA A 419 -7.92 -5.06 -9.37
C ALA A 419 -8.97 -6.15 -9.07
N GLY A 420 -8.75 -7.36 -9.56
CA GLY A 420 -9.59 -8.54 -9.36
C GLY A 420 -8.77 -9.83 -9.50
N SER A 421 -9.36 -10.97 -9.14
CA SER A 421 -8.61 -12.23 -8.94
C SER A 421 -7.77 -12.70 -10.13
N ASN A 422 -8.14 -12.34 -11.37
CA ASN A 422 -7.43 -12.70 -12.60
C ASN A 422 -7.36 -11.55 -13.62
N ALA A 423 -7.65 -10.32 -13.20
CA ALA A 423 -7.74 -9.18 -14.10
C ALA A 423 -7.45 -7.89 -13.34
N GLY A 424 -6.74 -6.97 -13.95
CA GLY A 424 -6.42 -5.70 -13.31
C GLY A 424 -5.35 -4.91 -14.05
N MET A 425 -5.05 -3.74 -13.51
CA MET A 425 -3.90 -2.92 -13.88
C MET A 425 -2.92 -2.93 -12.69
N GLN A 426 -1.62 -2.95 -12.98
CA GLN A 426 -0.60 -2.88 -11.94
C GLN A 426 0.48 -1.87 -12.36
N PHE A 427 0.37 -0.66 -11.82
CA PHE A 427 1.36 0.41 -11.97
C PHE A 427 1.87 0.79 -10.60
N ILE A 428 3.14 0.48 -10.35
CA ILE A 428 3.75 0.61 -9.04
C ILE A 428 4.69 1.83 -9.08
N PRO A 429 4.42 2.86 -8.26
CA PRO A 429 5.32 3.99 -8.10
C PRO A 429 6.73 3.55 -7.71
N ARG A 430 7.73 4.26 -8.23
CA ARG A 430 9.14 3.92 -8.07
C ARG A 430 9.82 4.87 -7.12
N ILE A 431 11.00 4.49 -6.63
CA ILE A 431 11.78 5.33 -5.70
C ILE A 431 11.93 6.75 -6.28
N GLY A 432 11.58 7.75 -5.48
CA GLY A 432 11.60 9.17 -5.83
C GLY A 432 10.36 9.69 -6.56
N ASP A 433 9.39 8.84 -6.91
CA ASP A 433 8.08 9.30 -7.38
C ASP A 433 7.29 9.93 -6.22
N GLU A 434 6.51 10.96 -6.53
CA GLU A 434 5.57 11.55 -5.58
C GLU A 434 4.21 10.85 -5.65
N VAL A 435 3.75 10.44 -4.49
CA VAL A 435 2.48 9.75 -4.29
C VAL A 435 1.58 10.51 -3.34
N LEU A 436 0.28 10.39 -3.56
CA LEU A 436 -0.75 10.88 -2.65
C LEU A 436 -1.16 9.75 -1.72
N VAL A 437 -1.14 10.02 -0.41
CA VAL A 437 -1.49 9.08 0.65
C VAL A 437 -2.75 9.57 1.34
N ASP A 438 -3.72 8.68 1.48
CA ASP A 438 -4.92 8.83 2.31
C ASP A 438 -4.84 7.86 3.50
N PHE A 439 -5.75 8.01 4.46
CA PHE A 439 -5.77 7.23 5.70
C PHE A 439 -7.13 6.56 5.86
N ILE A 440 -7.15 5.23 5.96
CA ILE A 440 -8.40 4.47 6.02
C ILE A 440 -9.19 4.87 7.25
N ASN A 441 -10.43 5.33 7.06
CA ASN A 441 -11.29 5.91 8.11
C ASN A 441 -10.67 7.12 8.85
N GLY A 442 -9.66 7.78 8.26
CA GLY A 442 -8.91 8.87 8.89
C GLY A 442 -7.89 8.42 9.93
N ASP A 443 -7.70 7.11 10.12
CA ASP A 443 -6.74 6.57 11.09
C ASP A 443 -5.31 6.78 10.61
N ILE A 444 -4.56 7.61 11.35
CA ILE A 444 -3.17 7.99 11.06
C ILE A 444 -2.20 6.81 10.99
N ASP A 445 -2.56 5.64 11.51
CA ASP A 445 -1.76 4.42 11.42
C ASP A 445 -2.16 3.49 10.27
N GLN A 446 -3.15 3.87 9.45
CA GLN A 446 -3.61 3.08 8.29
C GLN A 446 -3.45 3.83 6.96
N PRO A 447 -2.22 4.21 6.58
CA PRO A 447 -1.97 4.90 5.33
C PRO A 447 -2.18 3.99 4.10
N ILE A 448 -2.67 4.58 3.01
CA ILE A 448 -2.86 3.93 1.71
C ILE A 448 -2.50 4.91 0.58
N VAL A 449 -1.73 4.46 -0.40
CA VAL A 449 -1.43 5.27 -1.58
C VAL A 449 -2.65 5.26 -2.51
N ILE A 450 -3.16 6.44 -2.85
CA ILE A 450 -4.37 6.61 -3.69
C ILE A 450 -4.05 7.11 -5.11
N GLY A 451 -2.80 7.46 -5.39
CA GLY A 451 -2.37 7.90 -6.71
C GLY A 451 -0.96 8.47 -6.71
N SER A 452 -0.51 8.88 -7.89
CA SER A 452 0.77 9.57 -8.11
C SER A 452 0.56 10.88 -8.85
N VAL A 453 1.47 11.82 -8.66
CA VAL A 453 1.43 13.14 -9.29
C VAL A 453 2.78 13.48 -9.90
N TYR A 454 2.75 14.22 -11.01
CA TYR A 454 3.94 14.83 -11.57
C TYR A 454 4.33 16.09 -10.78
N ASN A 455 5.63 16.37 -10.74
CA ASN A 455 6.20 17.52 -10.04
C ASN A 455 7.43 18.07 -10.76
N SER A 456 8.13 19.03 -10.16
CA SER A 456 9.32 19.65 -10.75
C SER A 456 10.44 18.65 -11.07
N GLY A 457 10.58 17.58 -10.28
CA GLY A 457 11.58 16.52 -10.43
C GLY A 457 11.14 15.32 -11.28
N VAL A 458 9.85 15.19 -11.59
CA VAL A 458 9.26 14.17 -12.48
C VAL A 458 8.16 14.84 -13.30
N GLN A 459 8.47 15.21 -14.55
CA GLN A 459 7.56 15.97 -15.41
C GLN A 459 6.56 15.08 -16.15
N PRO A 460 5.38 15.61 -16.55
CA PRO A 460 4.50 14.93 -17.48
C PRO A 460 5.22 14.57 -18.79
N PRO A 461 4.87 13.45 -19.45
CA PRO A 461 5.58 12.95 -20.63
C PRO A 461 5.43 13.85 -21.87
N TYR A 462 4.40 14.69 -21.92
CA TYR A 462 4.12 15.58 -23.05
C TYR A 462 4.15 17.04 -22.62
N ALA A 463 4.71 17.88 -23.49
CA ALA A 463 4.68 19.31 -23.32
C ALA A 463 3.27 19.86 -23.60
N GLN A 464 2.95 21.03 -23.05
CA GLN A 464 1.64 21.68 -23.23
C GLN A 464 1.22 21.89 -24.71
N LYS A 465 2.19 22.03 -25.63
CA LYS A 465 1.92 22.18 -27.06
C LYS A 465 1.31 20.92 -27.71
N ASP A 466 1.52 19.76 -27.09
CA ASP A 466 1.07 18.45 -27.56
C ASP A 466 -0.17 18.00 -26.76
N ALA A 467 -1.02 18.95 -26.35
CA ALA A 467 -2.15 18.73 -25.42
C ALA A 467 -3.26 17.79 -25.95
N THR A 468 -3.23 17.40 -27.22
CA THR A 468 -4.13 16.38 -27.79
C THR A 468 -3.66 14.96 -27.53
N GLN A 469 -2.46 14.78 -26.95
CA GLN A 469 -1.88 13.48 -26.68
C GLN A 469 -2.23 12.97 -25.28
N SER A 470 -2.65 11.72 -25.23
CA SER A 470 -2.88 10.94 -24.00
C SER A 470 -2.20 9.59 -24.14
N SER A 471 -1.48 9.11 -23.11
CA SER A 471 -0.80 7.83 -23.22
C SER A 471 -0.61 7.08 -21.92
N ILE A 472 -0.30 5.80 -22.10
CA ILE A 472 0.33 4.96 -21.08
C ILE A 472 1.76 4.74 -21.55
N LYS A 473 2.71 5.36 -20.86
CA LYS A 473 4.15 5.23 -21.12
C LYS A 473 4.83 4.56 -19.94
N THR A 474 5.56 3.49 -20.20
CA THR A 474 6.33 2.74 -19.21
C THR A 474 7.79 2.63 -19.67
N GLY A 475 8.70 2.28 -18.76
CA GLY A 475 10.12 2.07 -19.07
C GLY A 475 10.98 2.16 -17.82
N LEU A 476 12.02 1.34 -17.69
CA LEU A 476 12.97 1.38 -16.56
C LEU A 476 14.12 2.35 -16.80
N ALA A 477 14.54 2.45 -18.05
CA ALA A 477 15.55 3.39 -18.56
C ALA A 477 15.03 4.05 -19.85
N GLU A 478 15.70 5.11 -20.31
CA GLU A 478 15.28 5.89 -21.49
C GLU A 478 15.07 5.04 -22.75
N ASP A 479 15.80 3.94 -22.92
CA ASP A 479 15.81 3.09 -24.12
C ASP A 479 14.96 1.81 -24.00
N THR A 480 14.31 1.57 -22.86
CA THR A 480 13.51 0.36 -22.60
C THR A 480 12.01 0.62 -22.57
N GLY A 481 11.58 1.78 -23.07
CA GLY A 481 10.21 2.23 -22.94
C GLY A 481 9.20 1.48 -23.81
N HIS A 482 7.97 1.38 -23.32
CA HIS A 482 6.79 0.98 -24.09
C HIS A 482 5.74 2.08 -24.01
N GLU A 483 4.98 2.28 -25.09
CA GLU A 483 4.02 3.37 -25.17
C GLU A 483 2.81 3.01 -26.02
N ILE A 484 1.62 3.27 -25.48
CA ILE A 484 0.37 3.37 -26.24
C ILE A 484 -0.09 4.81 -26.14
N CYS A 485 -0.08 5.53 -27.26
CA CYS A 485 -0.41 6.94 -27.33
C CYS A 485 -1.59 7.18 -28.28
N PHE A 486 -2.54 7.96 -27.80
CA PHE A 486 -3.71 8.46 -28.53
C PHE A 486 -3.47 9.96 -28.77
N ASP A 487 -3.47 10.38 -30.04
CA ASP A 487 -3.40 11.79 -30.43
C ASP A 487 -4.72 12.16 -31.12
N ASP A 488 -5.52 12.99 -30.45
CA ASP A 488 -6.85 13.42 -30.90
C ASP A 488 -6.81 14.72 -31.71
N LYS A 489 -5.66 15.05 -32.30
CA LYS A 489 -5.52 16.24 -33.16
C LYS A 489 -6.38 16.08 -34.40
N LYS A 490 -7.39 16.94 -34.53
CA LYS A 490 -8.38 16.91 -35.61
C LYS A 490 -7.75 16.87 -37.01
N GLY A 491 -8.08 15.84 -37.79
CA GLY A 491 -7.57 15.63 -39.15
C GLY A 491 -6.17 15.01 -39.23
N GLU A 492 -5.54 14.78 -38.08
CA GLU A 492 -4.23 14.13 -37.91
C GLU A 492 -4.30 13.07 -36.80
N GLU A 493 -5.49 12.51 -36.53
CA GLU A 493 -5.73 11.59 -35.43
C GLU A 493 -4.84 10.35 -35.57
N LYS A 494 -4.20 9.94 -34.46
CA LYS A 494 -3.21 8.87 -34.49
C LYS A 494 -3.25 8.03 -33.23
N LEU A 495 -3.36 6.71 -33.42
CA LEU A 495 -2.99 5.72 -32.41
C LEU A 495 -1.60 5.19 -32.74
N SER A 496 -0.66 5.27 -31.79
CA SER A 496 0.66 4.64 -31.91
C SER A 496 0.92 3.66 -30.79
N ILE A 497 1.41 2.48 -31.16
CA ILE A 497 1.89 1.45 -30.25
C ILE A 497 3.38 1.27 -30.51
N SER A 498 4.21 1.48 -29.49
CA SER A 498 5.65 1.32 -29.54
C SER A 498 6.10 0.32 -28.48
N SER A 499 7.00 -0.59 -28.86
CA SER A 499 7.64 -1.53 -27.94
C SER A 499 9.16 -1.36 -27.99
N GLY A 500 9.81 -1.28 -26.83
CA GLY A 500 11.27 -1.19 -26.73
C GLY A 500 12.01 -2.44 -27.22
N LYS A 501 11.31 -3.58 -27.39
CA LYS A 501 11.94 -4.83 -27.87
C LYS A 501 10.98 -5.71 -28.66
N ASP A 502 10.30 -6.65 -28.00
CA ASP A 502 9.42 -7.65 -28.63
C ASP A 502 7.96 -7.16 -28.57
N LEU A 503 7.15 -7.52 -29.58
CA LEU A 503 5.71 -7.26 -29.62
C LEU A 503 5.00 -8.54 -30.06
N ASP A 504 4.34 -9.20 -29.11
CA ASP A 504 3.54 -10.40 -29.37
C ASP A 504 2.06 -10.06 -29.42
N ILE A 505 1.35 -10.57 -30.44
CA ILE A 505 -0.09 -10.39 -30.61
C ILE A 505 -0.71 -11.78 -30.78
N THR A 506 -1.54 -12.18 -29.83
CA THR A 506 -2.25 -13.48 -29.84
C THR A 506 -3.75 -13.23 -29.87
N VAL A 507 -4.43 -13.80 -30.86
CA VAL A 507 -5.89 -13.74 -31.01
C VAL A 507 -6.42 -15.16 -31.02
N THR A 508 -7.26 -15.51 -30.03
CA THR A 508 -7.73 -16.89 -29.81
C THR A 508 -8.87 -17.33 -30.71
N ASN A 509 -9.46 -16.39 -31.46
CA ASN A 509 -10.55 -16.66 -32.39
C ASN A 509 -10.29 -15.92 -33.72
N ASN A 510 -10.99 -14.81 -33.97
CA ASN A 510 -10.91 -14.09 -35.23
C ASN A 510 -10.19 -12.74 -35.06
N ALA A 511 -9.25 -12.45 -35.95
CA ALA A 511 -8.69 -11.11 -36.17
C ALA A 511 -9.25 -10.54 -37.47
N THR A 512 -9.63 -9.26 -37.47
CA THR A 512 -10.11 -8.55 -38.67
C THR A 512 -9.45 -7.18 -38.73
N THR A 513 -8.85 -6.86 -39.88
CA THR A 513 -8.17 -5.59 -40.13
C THR A 513 -8.77 -4.94 -41.37
N LEU A 514 -9.27 -3.71 -41.23
CA LEU A 514 -9.71 -2.87 -42.35
C LEU A 514 -8.85 -1.60 -42.38
N VAL A 515 -8.17 -1.38 -43.50
CA VAL A 515 -7.41 -0.16 -43.75
C VAL A 515 -8.04 0.53 -44.96
N ASN A 516 -8.66 1.70 -44.73
CA ASN A 516 -9.41 2.41 -45.77
C ASN A 516 -8.51 3.10 -46.82
N ALA A 517 -7.27 3.41 -46.44
CA ALA A 517 -6.30 4.10 -47.29
C ALA A 517 -5.13 3.19 -47.63
N GLU A 518 -4.05 3.25 -46.86
CA GLU A 518 -2.78 2.58 -47.16
C GLU A 518 -2.30 1.76 -45.96
N ASP A 519 -1.86 0.53 -46.22
CA ASP A 519 -1.14 -0.33 -45.27
C ASP A 519 0.30 -0.51 -45.75
N VAL A 520 1.26 -0.15 -44.92
CA VAL A 520 2.70 -0.17 -45.23
C VAL A 520 3.42 -1.04 -44.21
N LEU A 521 3.84 -2.23 -44.65
CA LEU A 521 4.62 -3.16 -43.84
C LEU A 521 6.10 -3.16 -44.26
N THR A 522 6.99 -2.80 -43.34
CA THR A 522 8.45 -2.90 -43.56
C THR A 522 9.07 -3.89 -42.57
N ILE A 523 9.62 -4.99 -43.10
CA ILE A 523 10.33 -6.00 -42.31
C ILE A 523 11.82 -5.95 -42.66
N LYS A 524 12.67 -5.58 -41.70
CA LYS A 524 14.11 -5.42 -41.92
C LYS A 524 14.91 -6.72 -42.00
N LYS A 525 14.35 -7.82 -41.50
CA LYS A 525 14.99 -9.15 -41.50
C LYS A 525 14.12 -10.14 -42.27
N SER A 526 13.43 -11.02 -41.57
CA SER A 526 12.61 -12.08 -42.16
C SER A 526 11.15 -11.96 -41.72
N GLN A 527 10.25 -12.36 -42.62
CA GLN A 527 8.84 -12.59 -42.34
C GLN A 527 8.54 -14.06 -42.58
N LYS A 528 7.82 -14.69 -41.66
CA LYS A 528 7.29 -16.04 -41.82
C LYS A 528 5.78 -15.99 -41.60
N THR A 529 5.04 -16.58 -42.52
CA THR A 529 3.58 -16.75 -42.41
C THR A 529 3.26 -18.22 -42.58
N THR A 530 2.56 -18.80 -41.62
CA THR A 530 2.03 -20.16 -41.69
C THR A 530 0.52 -20.07 -41.72
N ILE A 531 -0.11 -20.71 -42.68
CA ILE A 531 -1.57 -20.83 -42.80
C ILE A 531 -1.88 -22.33 -42.86
N GLU A 532 -2.67 -22.83 -41.92
CA GLU A 532 -2.93 -24.28 -41.80
C GLU A 532 -3.99 -24.79 -42.77
N GLU A 533 -4.94 -23.94 -43.15
CA GLU A 533 -6.00 -24.30 -44.09
C GLU A 533 -5.83 -23.59 -45.44
N SER A 534 -6.32 -22.35 -45.56
CA SER A 534 -6.33 -21.64 -46.85
C SER A 534 -5.99 -20.16 -46.71
N GLN A 535 -5.25 -19.66 -47.70
CA GLN A 535 -4.97 -18.23 -47.86
C GLN A 535 -5.55 -17.77 -49.20
N THR A 536 -6.35 -16.71 -49.18
CA THR A 536 -6.83 -16.03 -50.39
C THR A 536 -6.28 -14.62 -50.43
N VAL A 537 -5.64 -14.25 -51.56
CA VAL A 537 -5.15 -12.89 -51.80
C VAL A 537 -5.85 -12.34 -53.04
N ALA A 538 -6.69 -11.32 -52.85
CA ALA A 538 -7.42 -10.66 -53.92
C ALA A 538 -6.90 -9.24 -54.13
N VAL A 539 -6.24 -8.99 -55.27
CA VAL A 539 -5.75 -7.66 -55.66
C VAL A 539 -6.42 -7.27 -56.98
N THR A 540 -7.15 -6.15 -56.97
CA THR A 540 -8.00 -5.72 -58.12
C THR A 540 -7.23 -5.01 -59.22
N LYS A 541 -6.02 -4.51 -58.92
CA LYS A 541 -5.13 -3.87 -59.88
C LYS A 541 -3.87 -4.70 -60.06
N ASN A 542 -2.72 -4.23 -59.57
CA ASN A 542 -1.43 -4.86 -59.83
C ASN A 542 -0.99 -5.71 -58.64
N TYR A 543 -0.62 -6.96 -58.90
CA TYR A 543 0.10 -7.83 -57.96
C TYR A 543 1.49 -8.14 -58.52
N SER A 544 2.53 -7.80 -57.77
CA SER A 544 3.92 -7.96 -58.20
C SER A 544 4.76 -8.60 -57.11
N LEU A 545 5.55 -9.60 -57.48
CA LEU A 545 6.56 -10.22 -56.64
C LEU A 545 7.94 -9.86 -57.21
N LYS A 546 8.83 -9.35 -56.35
CA LYS A 546 10.22 -9.03 -56.72
C LYS A 546 11.15 -9.61 -55.67
N ALA A 547 11.92 -10.62 -56.08
CA ALA A 547 12.93 -11.27 -55.26
C ALA A 547 14.01 -11.83 -56.19
N ASP A 548 15.19 -12.13 -55.64
CA ASP A 548 16.25 -12.83 -56.39
C ASP A 548 15.80 -14.22 -56.87
N LYS A 549 14.92 -14.87 -56.08
CA LYS A 549 14.29 -16.16 -56.41
C LYS A 549 12.83 -16.15 -55.99
N ILE A 550 11.95 -16.57 -56.90
CA ILE A 550 10.54 -16.91 -56.61
C ILE A 550 10.39 -18.40 -56.85
N ALA A 551 10.08 -19.16 -55.79
CA ALA A 551 9.79 -20.59 -55.86
C ALA A 551 8.29 -20.80 -55.61
N ILE A 552 7.62 -21.53 -56.51
CA ILE A 552 6.23 -21.95 -56.37
C ILE A 552 6.24 -23.48 -56.45
N GLU A 553 5.85 -24.12 -55.36
CA GLU A 553 5.77 -25.57 -55.23
C GLU A 553 4.34 -25.94 -54.83
N GLY A 554 3.74 -26.88 -55.56
CA GLY A 554 2.43 -27.42 -55.26
C GLY A 554 2.52 -28.94 -55.23
N GLU A 555 1.95 -29.57 -54.20
CA GLU A 555 1.97 -31.03 -54.09
C GLU A 555 1.09 -31.71 -55.15
N SER A 556 -0.01 -31.05 -55.53
CA SER A 556 -0.98 -31.59 -56.48
C SER A 556 -0.93 -30.89 -57.85
N GLU A 557 -1.10 -29.57 -57.85
CA GLU A 557 -1.21 -28.76 -59.07
C GLU A 557 -0.67 -27.34 -58.84
N ILE A 558 -0.07 -26.76 -59.87
CA ILE A 558 0.15 -25.32 -60.05
C ILE A 558 -0.59 -24.92 -61.33
N GLU A 559 -1.57 -24.03 -61.21
CA GLU A 559 -2.33 -23.48 -62.33
C GLU A 559 -1.96 -22.00 -62.56
N LEU A 560 -1.53 -21.66 -63.78
CA LEU A 560 -1.37 -20.29 -64.25
C LEU A 560 -2.43 -20.01 -65.31
N LYS A 561 -3.43 -19.18 -65.01
CA LYS A 561 -4.60 -18.98 -65.86
C LYS A 561 -4.86 -17.50 -66.16
N VAL A 562 -5.16 -17.21 -67.43
CA VAL A 562 -5.62 -15.90 -67.91
C VAL A 562 -6.80 -16.12 -68.85
N GLY A 563 -8.02 -15.82 -68.39
CA GLY A 563 -9.24 -16.10 -69.15
C GLY A 563 -9.36 -17.59 -69.50
N SER A 564 -9.39 -17.91 -70.79
CA SER A 564 -9.42 -19.29 -71.30
C SER A 564 -8.05 -19.95 -71.48
N ASN A 565 -6.94 -19.20 -71.36
CA ASN A 565 -5.60 -19.74 -71.51
C ASN A 565 -5.09 -20.23 -70.14
N LYS A 566 -4.50 -21.42 -70.10
CA LYS A 566 -4.09 -22.10 -68.87
C LYS A 566 -2.80 -22.90 -69.07
N ILE A 567 -1.89 -22.79 -68.10
CA ILE A 567 -0.75 -23.70 -67.92
C ILE A 567 -0.97 -24.44 -66.60
N THR A 568 -1.04 -25.76 -66.67
CA THR A 568 -1.09 -26.64 -65.49
C THR A 568 0.22 -27.39 -65.36
N ILE A 569 0.83 -27.34 -64.19
CA ILE A 569 1.91 -28.24 -63.77
C ILE A 569 1.31 -29.16 -62.70
N SER A 570 1.34 -30.46 -62.91
CA SER A 570 0.90 -31.45 -61.92
C SER A 570 1.88 -32.61 -61.85
N SER A 571 1.65 -33.54 -60.92
CA SER A 571 2.44 -34.78 -60.82
C SER A 571 2.43 -35.61 -62.11
N SER A 572 1.42 -35.44 -62.96
CA SER A 572 1.30 -36.10 -64.26
C SER A 572 2.06 -35.42 -65.40
N GLY A 573 2.52 -34.18 -65.22
CA GLY A 573 3.28 -33.42 -66.21
C GLY A 573 2.79 -31.98 -66.38
N ILE A 574 3.16 -31.37 -67.51
CA ILE A 574 2.82 -29.98 -67.86
C ILE A 574 1.83 -29.96 -69.02
N LYS A 575 0.67 -29.33 -68.83
CA LYS A 575 -0.37 -29.12 -69.86
C LYS A 575 -0.48 -27.64 -70.20
N ILE A 576 -0.45 -27.30 -71.48
CA ILE A 576 -0.65 -25.95 -71.98
C ILE A 576 -1.91 -25.93 -72.85
N GLU A 577 -2.92 -25.19 -72.43
CA GLU A 577 -4.19 -24.98 -73.15
C GLU A 577 -4.29 -23.50 -73.50
N ALA A 578 -4.15 -23.16 -74.78
CA ALA A 578 -4.24 -21.78 -75.22
C ALA A 578 -4.83 -21.67 -76.63
N SER A 579 -5.47 -20.54 -76.91
CA SER A 579 -5.99 -20.20 -78.24
C SER A 579 -4.87 -20.06 -79.29
N ASN A 580 -3.69 -19.59 -78.87
CA ASN A 580 -2.49 -19.50 -79.69
C ASN A 580 -1.26 -19.85 -78.85
N ILE A 581 -0.36 -20.67 -79.41
CA ILE A 581 0.96 -20.97 -78.82
C ILE A 581 2.01 -20.67 -79.87
N GLU A 582 2.88 -19.70 -79.59
CA GLU A 582 3.99 -19.33 -80.47
C GLU A 582 5.33 -19.57 -79.77
N LEU A 583 6.17 -20.41 -80.37
CA LEU A 583 7.53 -20.71 -79.90
C LEU A 583 8.55 -20.04 -80.82
N LYS A 584 9.12 -18.92 -80.37
CA LYS A 584 10.18 -18.18 -81.07
C LYS A 584 11.46 -18.21 -80.24
N SER A 585 12.53 -18.80 -80.78
CA SER A 585 13.87 -18.80 -80.20
C SER A 585 14.85 -18.13 -81.14
N SER A 586 15.74 -17.29 -80.61
CA SER A 586 16.88 -16.75 -81.37
C SER A 586 18.03 -17.75 -81.50
N GLN A 587 17.94 -18.89 -80.82
CA GLN A 587 18.89 -19.99 -80.86
C GLN A 587 18.13 -21.30 -81.11
N ASP A 588 18.60 -22.41 -80.53
CA ASP A 588 17.95 -23.71 -80.66
C ASP A 588 16.60 -23.76 -79.95
N THR A 589 15.68 -24.54 -80.52
CA THR A 589 14.54 -25.12 -79.81
C THR A 589 14.70 -26.63 -79.88
N LYS A 590 15.02 -27.29 -78.76
CA LYS A 590 15.23 -28.74 -78.68
C LYS A 590 14.02 -29.41 -78.06
N ILE A 591 13.42 -30.36 -78.78
CA ILE A 591 12.32 -31.19 -78.29
C ILE A 591 12.82 -32.63 -78.25
N SER A 592 12.89 -33.23 -77.07
CA SER A 592 13.28 -34.62 -76.86
C SER A 592 12.26 -35.29 -75.96
N ALA A 593 11.66 -36.37 -76.43
CA ALA A 593 10.61 -37.11 -75.72
C ALA A 593 10.72 -38.60 -76.03
N LEU A 594 10.21 -39.46 -75.13
CA LEU A 594 10.07 -40.89 -75.40
C LEU A 594 9.14 -41.12 -76.61
N ASN A 595 8.03 -40.37 -76.66
CA ASN A 595 7.09 -40.33 -77.78
C ASN A 595 6.78 -38.87 -78.12
N LEU A 596 6.86 -38.51 -79.40
CA LEU A 596 6.44 -37.20 -79.90
C LEU A 596 5.36 -37.38 -80.96
N THR A 597 4.15 -36.87 -80.68
CA THR A 597 3.03 -36.87 -81.62
C THR A 597 2.72 -35.43 -82.02
N THR A 598 2.66 -35.17 -83.32
CA THR A 598 2.22 -33.89 -83.86
C THR A 598 1.06 -34.14 -84.83
N SER A 599 -0.06 -33.46 -84.60
CA SER A 599 -1.26 -33.56 -85.44
C SER A 599 -1.90 -32.18 -85.60
N SER A 600 -2.41 -31.89 -86.79
CA SER A 600 -3.16 -30.67 -87.07
C SER A 600 -4.35 -31.02 -87.95
N SER A 601 -5.49 -30.37 -87.70
CA SER A 601 -6.70 -30.55 -88.51
C SER A 601 -6.66 -29.76 -89.81
N ALA A 602 -5.88 -28.67 -89.86
CA ALA A 602 -5.75 -27.80 -91.02
C ALA A 602 -4.45 -28.07 -91.82
N SER A 603 -3.29 -27.75 -91.25
CA SER A 603 -2.00 -27.99 -91.90
C SER A 603 -0.84 -27.96 -90.90
N THR A 604 0.10 -28.88 -91.07
CA THR A 604 1.42 -28.83 -90.42
C THR A 604 2.44 -28.34 -91.45
N LYS A 605 3.08 -27.20 -91.20
CA LYS A 605 4.11 -26.64 -92.08
C LYS A 605 5.47 -26.74 -91.39
N ILE A 606 6.43 -27.40 -92.05
CA ILE A 606 7.81 -27.52 -91.60
C ILE A 606 8.68 -26.91 -92.70
N SER A 607 9.47 -25.90 -92.37
CA SER A 607 10.37 -25.21 -93.30
C SER A 607 11.66 -24.84 -92.59
N ALA A 608 12.80 -25.11 -93.22
CA ALA A 608 14.11 -24.67 -92.76
C ALA A 608 14.89 -24.06 -93.93
N THR A 609 15.70 -23.04 -93.65
CA THR A 609 16.54 -22.38 -94.65
C THR A 609 17.73 -23.24 -95.06
N ALA A 610 18.33 -23.96 -94.11
CA ALA A 610 19.49 -24.81 -94.36
C ALA A 610 19.06 -26.24 -94.71
N ASN A 611 18.51 -26.97 -93.74
CA ASN A 611 18.20 -28.39 -93.86
C ASN A 611 17.01 -28.78 -92.97
N VAL A 612 16.21 -29.73 -93.45
CA VAL A 612 15.25 -30.49 -92.65
C VAL A 612 15.72 -31.93 -92.66
N ASP A 613 16.30 -32.40 -91.54
CA ASP A 613 16.78 -33.77 -91.41
C ASP A 613 15.74 -34.63 -90.69
N ILE A 614 15.28 -35.69 -91.37
CA ILE A 614 14.38 -36.70 -90.80
C ILE A 614 15.14 -38.02 -90.75
N LYS A 615 15.47 -38.49 -89.54
CA LYS A 615 16.22 -39.73 -89.32
C LYS A 615 15.47 -40.63 -88.34
N ALA A 616 15.15 -41.85 -88.79
CA ALA A 616 14.56 -42.89 -87.95
C ALA A 616 15.38 -44.18 -88.08
N THR A 617 15.63 -44.87 -86.96
CA THR A 617 16.42 -46.13 -86.95
C THR A 617 15.61 -47.32 -87.42
N ALA A 618 14.31 -47.37 -87.08
CA ALA A 618 13.42 -48.44 -87.48
C ALA A 618 12.74 -48.15 -88.83
N GLN A 619 11.93 -47.09 -88.87
CA GLN A 619 11.12 -46.75 -90.04
C GLN A 619 10.71 -45.28 -90.00
N ALA A 620 10.72 -44.63 -91.17
CA ALA A 620 10.10 -43.32 -91.38
C ALA A 620 9.02 -43.48 -92.46
N ASN A 621 7.75 -43.25 -92.10
CA ASN A 621 6.62 -43.34 -93.02
C ASN A 621 6.19 -41.96 -93.48
N LEU A 622 5.93 -41.81 -94.78
CA LEU A 622 5.32 -40.64 -95.37
C LEU A 622 4.07 -41.09 -96.14
N GLU A 623 2.91 -40.83 -95.56
CA GLU A 623 1.62 -41.29 -96.08
C GLU A 623 0.70 -40.08 -96.28
N GLY A 624 -0.03 -40.05 -97.40
CA GLY A 624 -1.00 -39.00 -97.70
C GLY A 624 -2.14 -39.54 -98.54
N THR A 625 -3.38 -39.47 -98.05
CA THR A 625 -4.56 -40.00 -98.73
C THR A 625 -4.79 -39.34 -100.09
N ALA A 626 -4.54 -38.03 -100.20
CA ALA A 626 -4.63 -37.29 -101.46
C ALA A 626 -3.33 -37.33 -102.29
N GLY A 627 -2.21 -37.79 -101.70
CA GLY A 627 -0.90 -37.85 -102.32
C GLY A 627 0.22 -37.27 -101.45
N ALA A 628 1.46 -37.63 -101.79
CA ALA A 628 2.68 -37.06 -101.23
C ALA A 628 3.56 -36.52 -102.38
N ASN A 629 3.87 -35.22 -102.36
CA ASN A 629 4.66 -34.56 -103.40
C ASN A 629 6.09 -34.33 -102.93
N VAL A 630 7.07 -34.88 -103.67
CA VAL A 630 8.50 -34.61 -103.46
C VAL A 630 9.03 -33.83 -104.66
N LYS A 631 9.47 -32.59 -104.44
CA LYS A 631 10.01 -31.70 -105.48
C LYS A 631 11.38 -31.18 -105.05
N SER A 632 12.40 -31.39 -105.88
CA SER A 632 13.75 -30.85 -105.70
C SER A 632 14.15 -30.07 -106.94
N THR A 633 14.82 -28.93 -106.78
CA THR A 633 15.42 -28.16 -107.88
C THR A 633 16.78 -28.72 -108.32
N ALA A 634 17.42 -29.52 -107.46
CA ALA A 634 18.66 -30.23 -107.75
C ALA A 634 18.37 -31.71 -108.02
N ILE A 635 18.50 -32.57 -107.01
CA ILE A 635 18.24 -34.01 -107.11
C ILE A 635 17.29 -34.43 -105.98
N ALA A 636 16.28 -35.23 -106.30
CA ALA A 636 15.51 -35.98 -105.32
C ALA A 636 16.00 -37.44 -105.36
N LYS A 637 16.73 -37.87 -104.34
CA LYS A 637 17.40 -39.18 -104.28
C LYS A 637 16.58 -40.15 -103.42
N LEU A 638 16.26 -41.33 -103.94
CA LEU A 638 15.67 -42.43 -103.19
C LEU A 638 16.63 -43.62 -103.25
N GLU A 639 17.19 -44.01 -102.11
CA GLU A 639 18.17 -45.09 -102.00
C GLU A 639 17.87 -45.99 -100.81
N GLY A 640 18.04 -47.30 -101.00
CA GLY A 640 17.97 -48.29 -99.94
C GLY A 640 18.98 -49.40 -100.17
N THR A 641 19.76 -49.76 -99.14
CA THR A 641 20.83 -50.77 -99.22
C THR A 641 20.29 -52.16 -99.55
N ALA A 642 19.10 -52.50 -99.04
CA ALA A 642 18.41 -53.75 -99.36
C ALA A 642 17.51 -53.65 -100.62
N GLY A 643 17.23 -52.43 -101.10
CA GLY A 643 16.35 -52.14 -102.22
C GLY A 643 15.46 -50.91 -101.97
N ALA A 644 14.96 -50.32 -103.06
CA ALA A 644 13.93 -49.29 -103.04
C ALA A 644 12.79 -49.72 -103.97
N GLN A 645 11.54 -49.57 -103.54
CA GLN A 645 10.36 -50.01 -104.29
C GLN A 645 9.40 -48.83 -104.52
N VAL A 646 8.97 -48.66 -105.76
CA VAL A 646 7.91 -47.71 -106.16
C VAL A 646 6.78 -48.52 -106.78
N THR A 647 5.63 -48.55 -106.12
CA THR A 647 4.47 -49.35 -106.55
C THR A 647 3.27 -48.43 -106.76
N SER A 648 2.53 -48.61 -107.86
CA SER A 648 1.28 -47.91 -108.15
C SER A 648 0.23 -48.89 -108.67
N THR A 649 -1.01 -48.78 -108.19
CA THR A 649 -2.13 -49.63 -108.62
C THR A 649 -2.76 -49.16 -109.93
N ALA A 650 -2.62 -47.88 -110.27
CA ALA A 650 -3.15 -47.29 -111.50
C ALA A 650 -2.06 -47.03 -112.54
N MET A 651 -1.04 -46.22 -112.19
CA MET A 651 0.04 -45.83 -113.10
C MET A 651 1.25 -45.32 -112.30
N ALA A 652 2.44 -45.85 -112.59
CA ALA A 652 3.70 -45.21 -112.22
C ALA A 652 4.29 -44.57 -113.49
N LYS A 653 4.48 -43.25 -113.50
CA LYS A 653 5.03 -42.51 -114.65
C LYS A 653 6.40 -41.96 -114.32
N LEU A 654 7.43 -42.43 -115.00
CA LEU A 654 8.77 -41.84 -115.00
C LEU A 654 8.94 -41.02 -116.29
N SER A 655 9.26 -39.73 -116.16
CA SER A 655 9.41 -38.83 -117.30
C SER A 655 10.49 -37.80 -117.01
N GLY A 656 11.53 -37.77 -117.84
CA GLY A 656 12.57 -36.73 -117.85
C GLY A 656 12.47 -35.92 -119.14
N ALA A 657 12.68 -34.61 -119.08
CA ALA A 657 12.63 -33.75 -120.27
C ALA A 657 13.82 -33.98 -121.23
N ALA A 658 14.97 -34.43 -120.69
CA ALA A 658 16.16 -34.79 -121.48
C ALA A 658 16.30 -36.31 -121.61
N MET A 659 16.33 -37.04 -120.48
CA MET A 659 16.52 -38.49 -120.45
C MET A 659 15.93 -39.05 -119.15
N ALA A 660 15.32 -40.23 -119.24
CA ALA A 660 15.06 -41.10 -118.09
C ALA A 660 15.89 -42.36 -118.29
N GLU A 661 16.79 -42.65 -117.35
CA GLU A 661 17.68 -43.82 -117.40
C GLU A 661 17.24 -44.81 -116.32
N ILE A 662 17.08 -46.08 -116.71
CA ILE A 662 16.82 -47.19 -115.80
C ILE A 662 17.95 -48.19 -116.01
N THR A 663 18.80 -48.35 -115.00
CA THR A 663 19.99 -49.20 -115.05
C THR A 663 19.92 -50.29 -113.98
N GLY A 664 20.18 -51.54 -114.38
CA GLY A 664 20.17 -52.70 -113.48
C GLY A 664 20.64 -53.98 -114.18
N ALA A 665 21.10 -54.98 -113.42
CA ALA A 665 21.54 -56.27 -113.96
C ALA A 665 20.40 -57.06 -114.63
N LEU A 666 19.15 -56.78 -114.23
CA LEU A 666 17.94 -57.32 -114.84
C LEU A 666 16.85 -56.24 -114.81
N VAL A 667 16.36 -55.85 -115.99
CA VAL A 667 15.22 -54.93 -116.13
C VAL A 667 14.12 -55.68 -116.85
N LYS A 668 12.98 -55.88 -116.18
CA LYS A 668 11.81 -56.55 -116.75
C LYS A 668 10.75 -55.49 -117.07
N ILE A 669 10.57 -55.20 -118.35
CA ILE A 669 9.49 -54.38 -118.88
C ILE A 669 8.47 -55.36 -119.45
N ASN A 670 7.29 -55.43 -118.84
CA ASN A 670 6.19 -56.24 -119.30
C ASN A 670 5.16 -55.39 -120.03
#